data_AF-D4CBU7-F1
#
_entry.id   AF-D4CBU7-F1
#
_cell.length_a   1.000
_cell.length_b   1.000
_cell.length_c   1.000
_cell.angle_alpha   90.00
_cell.angle_beta   90.00
_cell.angle_gamma   90.00
#
_symmetry.space_group_name_H-M   'P 1'
#
loop_
_entity.id
_entity.type
_entity.pdbx_description
1 polymer ?
#
loop_
_entity_poly.entity_id
_entity_poly.type
_entity_poly.pdbx_seq_one_letter_code
_entity_poly.pdbx_strand_id
1 'polypeptide(L)'
;MDIGVTISKVRKEYREYLRETHPDWADPTISTHVSDAFYLYQNTIALSFWKCFESDASMEKAKGEIFDYLKQEVMSDRADERTAQYYRDLKRLKEFIDSKGGVKTYIGYEYDCEVIVYKYAKMVYDGTMEMDAAVKAMCQEVPCFGETSHKLTIMLFASMMKGIKYTRRSNTETTVYFIVHIGKDYGQEQMVNALKATQENIKYYYEQTGNKSNSIRRGCKKIVEENNIDISFDDEIFDGIIPKENTDTALSSDATATHYWLYAAGDGSANWENDYAEGIMAIGWSDLGDLMEYSSKEEMRAKMKEVYGDTGSYKNQVLATWQFANELKPGDVVFVKKGRKQILGRGLVEGEYIFDPERGQYANTRKVRWTDKGEWELSDQGAIKTLTDITSYTDYVKKLQNMIDGDKHEDTFDDAADEEITFEPYTADDFLTDVYMDEDRYKVLKSLLLTKKNVILQGAPGVGKTFAAKRLAFSIMGEKDTNRVKMVQFHQSYSYEDFIMGFRPTETGFELRKGVFYEFCRQAAEDDRPYFFIIDEINRGNLSKIFGELFMLIESDKRGVELQLLYADEQFSIPSNVYIIGMMNTADRSLAMLDYALRRRFAFFELTPAFSSAGFRAYRTKVNNPKFDRLIATVEQLNDVIANDDSLGEGFCIGHSYFCTNATINDEWMRSVVEYELIPLLKEYWFDEAVKVKDWSRTLREVVK
;
A
#
# COMPACT_ATOMS: atom_id res chain seq x y z
N MET A 1 22.85 3.40 -15.75
CA MET A 1 21.47 3.02 -16.13
C MET A 1 21.06 1.96 -15.13
N ASP A 2 19.90 2.10 -14.47
CA ASP A 2 19.42 1.08 -13.53
C ASP A 2 19.35 -0.29 -14.24
N ILE A 3 19.86 -1.36 -13.60
CA ILE A 3 19.88 -2.71 -14.18
C ILE A 3 18.45 -3.18 -14.50
N GLY A 4 17.44 -2.75 -13.72
CA GLY A 4 16.03 -3.00 -14.01
C GLY A 4 15.56 -2.30 -15.29
N VAL A 5 15.98 -1.05 -15.50
CA VAL A 5 15.71 -0.28 -16.72
C VAL A 5 16.40 -0.92 -17.93
N THR A 6 17.65 -1.37 -17.77
CA THR A 6 18.42 -2.07 -18.80
C THR A 6 17.76 -3.40 -19.18
N ILE A 7 17.40 -4.23 -18.20
CA ILE A 7 16.71 -5.51 -18.44
C ILE A 7 15.36 -5.28 -19.13
N SER A 8 14.58 -4.30 -18.68
CA SER A 8 13.30 -3.95 -19.29
C SER A 8 13.46 -3.52 -20.75
N LYS A 9 14.48 -2.70 -21.04
CA LYS A 9 14.83 -2.28 -22.40
C LYS A 9 15.24 -3.47 -23.26
N VAL A 10 16.16 -4.32 -22.79
CA VAL A 10 16.63 -5.51 -23.54
C VAL A 10 15.48 -6.49 -23.77
N ARG A 11 14.59 -6.71 -22.80
CA ARG A 11 13.39 -7.55 -22.97
C ARG A 11 12.46 -7.02 -24.06
N LYS A 12 12.25 -5.71 -24.12
CA LYS A 12 11.43 -5.08 -25.15
C LYS A 12 12.06 -5.24 -26.54
N GLU A 13 13.33 -4.89 -26.68
CA GLU A 13 14.03 -4.98 -27.97
C GLU A 13 14.21 -6.44 -28.43
N TYR A 14 14.44 -7.38 -27.50
CA TYR A 14 14.51 -8.80 -27.81
C TYR A 14 13.16 -9.37 -28.23
N ARG A 15 12.05 -8.93 -27.61
CA ARG A 15 10.69 -9.29 -28.03
C ARG A 15 10.42 -8.83 -29.47
N GLU A 16 10.83 -7.62 -29.83
CA GLU A 16 10.72 -7.10 -31.20
C GLU A 16 11.58 -7.92 -32.17
N TYR A 17 12.83 -8.25 -31.80
CA TYR A 17 13.71 -9.12 -32.58
C TYR A 17 13.10 -10.50 -32.85
N LEU A 18 12.45 -11.12 -31.87
CA LEU A 18 11.77 -12.42 -32.06
C LEU A 18 10.56 -12.30 -33.00
N ARG A 19 9.83 -11.17 -32.99
CA ARG A 19 8.75 -10.93 -33.96
C ARG A 19 9.28 -10.81 -35.39
N GLU A 20 10.44 -10.19 -35.56
CA GLU A 20 11.07 -10.01 -36.88
C GLU A 20 11.69 -11.31 -37.42
N THR A 21 12.33 -12.09 -36.56
CA THR A 21 13.04 -13.33 -36.94
C THR A 21 12.14 -14.56 -37.00
N HIS A 22 11.01 -14.54 -36.28
CA HIS A 22 10.01 -15.61 -36.27
C HIS A 22 8.60 -15.06 -36.50
N PRO A 23 8.28 -14.57 -37.72
CA PRO A 23 7.00 -13.94 -38.02
C PRO A 23 5.79 -14.89 -37.88
N ASP A 24 6.03 -16.19 -37.94
CA ASP A 24 4.99 -17.23 -37.79
C ASP A 24 4.63 -17.52 -36.31
N TRP A 25 5.36 -16.96 -35.35
CA TRP A 25 5.08 -17.18 -33.92
C TRP A 25 3.99 -16.22 -33.42
N ALA A 26 3.00 -16.79 -32.73
CA ALA A 26 1.99 -16.01 -32.04
C ALA A 26 2.57 -15.25 -30.84
N ASP A 27 1.99 -14.11 -30.48
CA ASP A 27 2.44 -13.26 -29.36
C ASP A 27 2.59 -14.00 -28.01
N PRO A 28 1.72 -14.97 -27.64
CA PRO A 28 1.93 -15.79 -26.45
C PRO A 28 3.22 -16.63 -26.52
N THR A 29 3.50 -17.24 -27.67
CA THR A 29 4.72 -18.04 -27.91
C THR A 29 5.97 -17.17 -27.80
N ILE A 30 5.95 -15.98 -28.40
CA ILE A 30 7.04 -15.00 -28.27
C ILE A 30 7.24 -14.61 -26.80
N SER A 31 6.15 -14.40 -26.06
CA SER A 31 6.23 -14.04 -24.64
C SER A 31 6.83 -15.15 -23.78
N THR A 32 6.52 -16.42 -24.07
CA THR A 32 7.16 -17.58 -23.42
C THR A 32 8.66 -17.60 -23.68
N HIS A 33 9.09 -17.49 -24.95
CA HIS A 33 10.52 -17.50 -25.30
C HIS A 33 11.30 -16.31 -24.70
N VAL A 34 10.68 -15.13 -24.59
CA VAL A 34 11.27 -13.99 -23.88
C VAL A 34 11.41 -14.28 -22.39
N SER A 35 10.41 -14.91 -21.75
CA SER A 35 10.50 -15.27 -20.33
C SER A 35 11.60 -16.30 -20.08
N ASP A 36 11.60 -17.38 -20.88
CA ASP A 36 12.52 -18.51 -20.75
C ASP A 36 13.98 -18.08 -20.99
N ALA A 37 14.23 -17.17 -21.94
CA ALA A 37 15.56 -16.63 -22.19
C ALA A 37 16.14 -15.84 -20.99
N PHE A 38 15.28 -15.30 -20.13
CA PHE A 38 15.65 -14.60 -18.91
C PHE A 38 15.50 -15.46 -17.65
N TYR A 39 15.23 -16.77 -17.79
CA TYR A 39 15.01 -17.68 -16.65
C TYR A 39 16.19 -17.67 -15.67
N LEU A 40 17.41 -17.65 -16.20
CA LEU A 40 18.65 -17.56 -15.41
C LEU A 40 18.70 -16.30 -14.54
N TYR A 41 18.28 -15.16 -15.11
CA TYR A 41 18.20 -13.87 -14.41
C TYR A 41 17.06 -13.84 -13.40
N GLN A 42 15.87 -14.28 -13.81
CA GLN A 42 14.65 -14.26 -12.97
C GLN A 42 14.81 -15.07 -11.68
N ASN A 43 15.59 -16.15 -11.72
CA ASN A 43 15.78 -17.05 -10.58
C ASN A 43 17.16 -16.89 -9.92
N THR A 44 17.93 -15.86 -10.30
CA THR A 44 19.25 -15.55 -9.73
C THR A 44 20.17 -16.78 -9.70
N ILE A 45 20.20 -17.53 -10.81
CA ILE A 45 20.89 -18.83 -10.89
C ILE A 45 22.40 -18.62 -11.00
N ALA A 46 22.85 -17.65 -11.81
CA ALA A 46 24.27 -17.32 -11.95
C ALA A 46 24.66 -16.05 -11.17
N LEU A 47 25.95 -15.95 -10.86
CA LEU A 47 26.61 -14.80 -10.22
C LEU A 47 26.59 -13.50 -11.05
N SER A 48 26.36 -13.60 -12.36
CA SER A 48 26.11 -12.45 -13.22
C SER A 48 25.43 -12.94 -14.48
N PHE A 49 24.24 -12.40 -14.74
CA PHE A 49 23.47 -12.75 -15.93
C PHE A 49 24.21 -12.33 -17.20
N TRP A 50 24.78 -11.13 -17.26
CA TRP A 50 25.38 -10.64 -18.49
C TRP A 50 26.74 -11.30 -18.80
N LYS A 51 27.51 -11.68 -17.77
CA LYS A 51 28.76 -12.43 -17.95
C LYS A 51 28.56 -13.80 -18.59
N CYS A 52 27.35 -14.35 -18.56
CA CYS A 52 27.05 -15.61 -19.26
C CYS A 52 27.25 -15.47 -20.78
N PHE A 53 27.04 -14.27 -21.34
CA PHE A 53 27.11 -14.04 -22.79
C PHE A 53 28.52 -13.71 -23.32
N GLU A 54 29.52 -13.53 -22.45
CA GLU A 54 30.87 -13.10 -22.86
C GLU A 54 31.66 -14.16 -23.63
N SER A 55 31.39 -15.45 -23.38
CA SER A 55 32.09 -16.55 -24.05
C SER A 55 31.24 -17.83 -24.08
N ASP A 56 31.56 -18.74 -24.99
CA ASP A 56 30.90 -20.06 -25.05
C ASP A 56 31.14 -20.88 -23.77
N ALA A 57 32.30 -20.70 -23.13
CA ALA A 57 32.60 -21.33 -21.85
C ALA A 57 31.68 -20.80 -20.73
N SER A 58 31.39 -19.50 -20.72
CA SER A 58 30.45 -18.88 -19.78
C SER A 58 29.01 -19.37 -20.00
N MET A 59 28.60 -19.55 -21.26
CA MET A 59 27.29 -20.12 -21.61
C MET A 59 27.15 -21.58 -21.16
N GLU A 60 28.16 -22.42 -21.36
CA GLU A 60 28.10 -23.81 -20.95
C GLU A 60 28.12 -23.96 -19.43
N LYS A 61 28.82 -23.05 -18.73
CA LYS A 61 28.73 -22.95 -17.26
C LYS A 61 27.32 -22.59 -16.80
N ALA A 62 26.70 -21.57 -17.40
CA ALA A 62 25.33 -21.17 -17.10
C ALA A 62 24.30 -22.30 -17.31
N LYS A 63 24.51 -23.14 -18.33
CA LYS A 63 23.70 -24.35 -18.55
C LYS A 63 23.82 -25.35 -17.39
N GLY A 64 25.04 -25.59 -16.91
CA GLY A 64 25.28 -26.44 -15.74
C GLY A 64 24.57 -25.90 -14.50
N GLU A 65 24.68 -24.59 -14.26
CA GLU A 65 24.02 -23.93 -13.13
C GLU A 65 22.48 -24.03 -13.20
N ILE A 66 21.88 -23.93 -14.40
CA ILE A 66 20.44 -24.17 -14.60
C ILE A 66 20.07 -25.62 -14.27
N PHE A 67 20.88 -26.59 -14.69
CA PHE A 67 20.64 -28.01 -14.43
C PHE A 67 20.68 -28.33 -12.94
N ASP A 68 21.73 -27.88 -12.25
CA ASP A 68 21.89 -28.12 -10.83
C ASP A 68 20.74 -27.46 -10.05
N TYR A 69 20.35 -26.24 -10.41
CA TYR A 69 19.18 -25.57 -9.83
C TYR A 69 17.89 -26.38 -10.01
N LEU A 70 17.61 -26.86 -11.23
CA LEU A 70 16.38 -27.60 -11.50
C LEU A 70 16.35 -28.97 -10.81
N LYS A 71 17.50 -29.63 -10.70
CA LYS A 71 17.61 -30.99 -10.14
C LYS A 71 17.66 -30.98 -8.63
N GLN A 72 18.40 -30.05 -8.03
CA GLN A 72 18.70 -30.05 -6.60
C GLN A 72 17.78 -29.12 -5.82
N GLU A 73 17.28 -28.04 -6.42
CA GLU A 73 16.45 -27.06 -5.70
C GLU A 73 14.98 -27.12 -6.10
N VAL A 74 14.68 -27.19 -7.40
CA VAL A 74 13.30 -27.36 -7.88
C VAL A 74 12.85 -28.83 -7.76
N MET A 75 13.78 -29.75 -7.51
CA MET A 75 13.54 -31.21 -7.41
C MET A 75 12.72 -31.72 -8.61
N SER A 76 13.01 -31.18 -9.80
CA SER A 76 12.24 -31.43 -11.00
C SER A 76 12.65 -32.76 -11.63
N ASP A 77 11.73 -33.72 -11.72
CA ASP A 77 11.93 -34.99 -12.44
C ASP A 77 12.26 -34.81 -13.92
N ARG A 78 11.99 -33.63 -14.47
CA ARG A 78 12.27 -33.23 -15.87
C ARG A 78 13.43 -32.23 -16.00
N ALA A 79 14.39 -32.25 -15.08
CA ALA A 79 15.49 -31.29 -15.04
C ALA A 79 16.27 -31.22 -16.36
N ASP A 80 16.63 -32.36 -16.94
CA ASP A 80 17.36 -32.42 -18.23
C ASP A 80 16.62 -31.72 -19.38
N GLU A 81 15.32 -32.03 -19.54
CA GLU A 81 14.48 -31.46 -20.59
C GLU A 81 14.32 -29.95 -20.43
N ARG A 82 14.09 -29.50 -19.18
CA ARG A 82 13.89 -28.08 -18.85
C ARG A 82 15.18 -27.29 -19.01
N THR A 83 16.33 -27.82 -18.58
CA THR A 83 17.63 -27.19 -18.83
C THR A 83 17.87 -27.03 -20.32
N ALA A 84 17.62 -28.08 -21.11
CA ALA A 84 17.79 -28.00 -22.56
C ALA A 84 16.89 -26.91 -23.18
N GLN A 85 15.66 -26.74 -22.68
CA GLN A 85 14.76 -25.69 -23.12
C GLN A 85 15.29 -24.29 -22.77
N TYR A 86 15.53 -24.00 -21.49
CA TYR A 86 16.01 -22.67 -21.07
C TYR A 86 17.35 -22.31 -21.71
N TYR A 87 18.25 -23.29 -21.90
CA TYR A 87 19.52 -23.05 -22.56
C TYR A 87 19.37 -22.71 -24.05
N ARG A 88 18.38 -23.29 -24.75
CA ARG A 88 18.06 -22.90 -26.13
C ARG A 88 17.59 -21.45 -26.20
N ASP A 89 16.74 -21.03 -25.28
CA ASP A 89 16.25 -19.65 -25.24
C ASP A 89 17.34 -18.65 -24.82
N LEU A 90 18.20 -19.02 -23.88
CA LEU A 90 19.38 -18.22 -23.49
C LEU A 90 20.35 -18.04 -24.67
N LYS A 91 20.55 -19.08 -25.50
CA LYS A 91 21.36 -18.98 -26.72
C LYS A 91 20.76 -18.01 -27.75
N ARG A 92 19.44 -18.04 -27.97
CA ARG A 92 18.78 -17.06 -28.87
C ARG A 92 18.95 -15.62 -28.38
N LEU A 93 18.88 -15.42 -27.06
CA LEU A 93 19.16 -14.10 -26.48
C LEU A 93 20.62 -13.69 -26.65
N LYS A 94 21.57 -14.63 -26.54
CA LYS A 94 22.97 -14.38 -26.86
C LYS A 94 23.15 -13.89 -28.31
N GLU A 95 22.53 -14.57 -29.28
CA GLU A 95 22.58 -14.19 -30.69
C GLU A 95 22.05 -12.77 -30.92
N PHE A 96 20.94 -12.42 -30.27
CA PHE A 96 20.41 -11.06 -30.28
C PHE A 96 21.40 -10.04 -29.71
N ILE A 97 21.95 -10.30 -28.52
CA ILE A 97 22.91 -9.40 -27.87
C ILE A 97 24.18 -9.23 -28.72
N ASP A 98 24.70 -10.32 -29.28
CA ASP A 98 25.87 -10.30 -30.17
C ASP A 98 25.59 -9.49 -31.45
N SER A 99 24.37 -9.59 -32.01
CA SER A 99 23.95 -8.76 -33.17
C SER A 99 23.97 -7.26 -32.88
N LYS A 100 23.89 -6.87 -31.61
CA LYS A 100 23.94 -5.48 -31.15
C LYS A 100 25.33 -5.04 -30.68
N GLY A 101 26.36 -5.85 -30.93
CA GLY A 101 27.76 -5.58 -30.55
C GLY A 101 28.23 -6.29 -29.28
N GLY A 102 27.44 -7.25 -28.76
CA GLY A 102 27.76 -7.99 -27.54
C GLY A 102 27.52 -7.15 -26.27
N VAL A 103 27.61 -7.81 -25.11
CA VAL A 103 27.35 -7.18 -23.80
C VAL A 103 28.18 -5.92 -23.57
N LYS A 104 29.47 -5.95 -23.95
CA LYS A 104 30.42 -4.85 -23.73
C LYS A 104 30.08 -3.56 -24.49
N THR A 105 29.38 -3.65 -25.62
CA THR A 105 29.08 -2.50 -26.49
C THR A 105 27.61 -2.10 -26.44
N TYR A 106 26.70 -3.06 -26.26
CA TYR A 106 25.25 -2.82 -26.33
C TYR A 106 24.63 -2.34 -25.02
N ILE A 107 25.14 -2.84 -23.89
CA ILE A 107 24.50 -2.67 -22.58
C ILE A 107 25.26 -1.64 -21.70
N GLY A 108 26.36 -1.10 -22.23
CA GLY A 108 27.29 -0.21 -21.53
C GLY A 108 28.32 -0.98 -20.72
N TYR A 109 29.34 -0.28 -20.21
CA TYR A 109 30.16 -0.83 -19.14
C TYR A 109 29.19 -1.17 -18.00
N GLU A 110 29.08 -2.45 -17.62
CA GLU A 110 28.73 -2.76 -16.25
C GLU A 110 29.63 -1.86 -15.41
N TYR A 111 29.04 -0.91 -14.68
CA TYR A 111 29.70 -0.49 -13.47
C TYR A 111 29.85 -1.79 -12.71
N ASP A 112 31.05 -2.33 -12.66
CA ASP A 112 31.39 -3.47 -11.82
C ASP A 112 31.29 -2.89 -10.40
N CYS A 113 30.05 -2.70 -9.94
CA CYS A 113 29.67 -1.89 -8.79
C CYS A 113 30.35 -2.51 -7.57
N GLU A 114 30.39 -3.83 -7.54
CA GLU A 114 31.12 -4.68 -6.63
C GLU A 114 32.60 -4.30 -6.59
N VAL A 115 33.26 -4.18 -7.76
CA VAL A 115 34.68 -3.81 -7.86
C VAL A 115 34.92 -2.39 -7.37
N ILE A 116 34.11 -1.44 -7.82
CA ILE A 116 34.28 -0.02 -7.50
C ILE A 116 34.03 0.21 -6.01
N VAL A 117 32.92 -0.31 -5.49
CA VAL A 117 32.56 -0.14 -4.08
C VAL A 117 33.53 -0.92 -3.18
N TYR A 118 34.02 -2.09 -3.59
CA TYR A 118 35.10 -2.80 -2.89
C TYR A 118 36.38 -1.98 -2.85
N LYS A 119 36.83 -1.43 -3.99
CA LYS A 119 38.02 -0.57 -4.09
C LYS A 119 37.96 0.57 -3.07
N TYR A 120 36.84 1.29 -3.00
CA TYR A 120 36.70 2.40 -2.07
C TYR A 120 36.54 1.98 -0.62
N ALA A 121 35.79 0.91 -0.34
CA ALA A 121 35.68 0.36 1.01
C ALA A 121 37.04 -0.11 1.55
N LYS A 122 37.84 -0.77 0.70
CA LYS A 122 39.22 -1.15 0.96
C LYS A 122 40.11 0.06 1.25
N MET A 123 40.06 1.10 0.40
CA MET A 123 40.86 2.31 0.59
C MET A 123 40.56 3.01 1.93
N VAL A 124 39.29 3.02 2.35
CA VAL A 124 38.89 3.57 3.66
C VAL A 124 39.37 2.70 4.80
N TYR A 125 39.23 1.37 4.68
CA TYR A 125 39.69 0.44 5.71
C TYR A 125 41.22 0.47 5.89
N ASP A 126 41.98 0.57 4.79
CA ASP A 126 43.44 0.68 4.79
C ASP A 126 43.94 2.07 5.27
N GLY A 127 43.03 3.02 5.53
CA GLY A 127 43.37 4.39 5.94
C GLY A 127 44.01 5.23 4.83
N THR A 128 43.87 4.81 3.56
CA THR A 128 44.43 5.51 2.38
C THR A 128 43.48 6.56 1.81
N MET A 129 42.21 6.58 2.24
CA MET A 129 41.21 7.56 1.85
C MET A 129 40.20 7.77 2.97
N GLU A 130 39.80 9.02 3.19
CA GLU A 130 38.74 9.35 4.15
C GLU A 130 37.36 8.90 3.67
N MET A 131 36.49 8.51 4.61
CA MET A 131 35.16 7.97 4.31
C MET A 131 34.31 8.90 3.44
N ASP A 132 34.26 10.21 3.76
CA ASP A 132 33.46 11.16 2.98
C ASP A 132 34.03 11.38 1.56
N ALA A 133 35.36 11.31 1.39
CA ALA A 133 36.00 11.40 0.08
C ALA A 133 35.71 10.16 -0.77
N ALA A 134 35.76 8.97 -0.17
CA ALA A 134 35.40 7.72 -0.81
C ALA A 134 33.93 7.68 -1.22
N VAL A 135 33.01 8.14 -0.35
CA VAL A 135 31.57 8.24 -0.65
C VAL A 135 31.31 9.19 -1.80
N LYS A 136 31.96 10.36 -1.82
CA LYS A 136 31.83 11.31 -2.92
C LYS A 136 32.33 10.74 -4.24
N ALA A 137 33.47 10.04 -4.23
CA ALA A 137 34.03 9.39 -5.41
C ALA A 137 33.12 8.24 -5.90
N MET A 138 32.58 7.43 -4.97
CA MET A 138 31.59 6.40 -5.30
C MET A 138 30.29 6.97 -5.85
N CYS A 139 29.82 8.14 -5.39
CA CYS A 139 28.65 8.80 -5.99
C CYS A 139 28.91 9.28 -7.43
N GLN A 140 30.16 9.56 -7.79
CA GLN A 140 30.54 9.95 -9.15
C GLN A 140 30.74 8.73 -10.06
N GLU A 141 31.45 7.71 -9.57
CA GLU A 141 31.75 6.49 -10.33
C GLU A 141 30.57 5.49 -10.34
N VAL A 142 29.68 5.54 -9.35
CA VAL A 142 28.48 4.68 -9.24
C VAL A 142 27.27 5.55 -8.81
N PRO A 143 26.74 6.38 -9.73
CA PRO A 143 25.73 7.39 -9.41
C PRO A 143 24.32 6.83 -9.15
N CYS A 144 24.13 5.52 -9.33
CA CYS A 144 22.86 4.85 -9.05
C CYS A 144 22.60 4.61 -7.55
N PHE A 145 23.60 4.75 -6.68
CA PHE A 145 23.44 4.67 -5.23
C PHE A 145 23.71 6.02 -4.58
N GLY A 146 22.88 6.41 -3.61
CA GLY A 146 23.05 7.65 -2.86
C GLY A 146 24.16 7.56 -1.80
N GLU A 147 24.59 8.72 -1.28
CA GLU A 147 25.68 8.84 -0.29
C GLU A 147 25.51 7.91 0.92
N THR A 148 24.29 7.83 1.48
CA THR A 148 23.97 6.95 2.61
C THR A 148 24.22 5.48 2.27
N SER A 149 23.90 5.07 1.04
CA SER A 149 24.08 3.69 0.60
C SER A 149 25.56 3.32 0.50
N HIS A 150 26.39 4.24 0.00
CA HIS A 150 27.84 4.07 -0.08
C HIS A 150 28.50 4.05 1.30
N LYS A 151 28.10 4.94 2.22
CA LYS A 151 28.57 4.96 3.61
C LYS A 151 28.34 3.62 4.30
N LEU A 152 27.12 3.11 4.17
CA LEU A 152 26.74 1.84 4.78
C LEU A 152 27.49 0.64 4.16
N THR A 153 27.90 0.70 2.89
CA THR A 153 28.69 -0.38 2.28
C THR A 153 30.12 -0.40 2.82
N ILE A 154 30.72 0.76 3.06
CA ILE A 154 32.01 0.86 3.77
C ILE A 154 31.89 0.27 5.18
N MET A 155 30.80 0.57 5.90
CA MET A 155 30.57 0.03 7.25
C MET A 155 30.36 -1.50 7.25
N LEU A 156 29.69 -2.03 6.23
CA LEU A 156 29.52 -3.47 6.04
C LEU A 156 30.89 -4.15 5.79
N PHE A 157 31.73 -3.58 4.92
CA PHE A 157 33.08 -4.07 4.70
C PHE A 157 33.89 -4.11 6.00
N ALA A 158 33.86 -3.02 6.78
CA ALA A 158 34.55 -2.97 8.08
C ALA A 158 34.02 -4.04 9.07
N SER A 159 32.74 -4.37 9.01
CA SER A 159 32.13 -5.42 9.83
C SER A 159 32.59 -6.82 9.38
N MET A 160 32.68 -7.06 8.06
CA MET A 160 33.24 -8.27 7.48
C MET A 160 34.70 -8.49 7.89
N MET A 161 35.53 -7.45 7.82
CA MET A 161 36.94 -7.54 8.23
C MET A 161 37.11 -7.94 9.70
N LYS A 162 36.17 -7.52 10.56
CA LYS A 162 36.17 -7.79 12.01
C LYS A 162 35.43 -9.07 12.40
N GLY A 163 34.71 -9.71 11.48
CA GLY A 163 33.90 -10.90 11.77
C GLY A 163 32.67 -10.63 12.65
N ILE A 164 32.17 -9.39 12.67
CA ILE A 164 31.03 -8.98 13.50
C ILE A 164 29.75 -8.90 12.68
N LYS A 165 28.61 -9.18 13.33
CA LYS A 165 27.27 -9.10 12.73
C LYS A 165 27.00 -7.70 12.16
N TYR A 166 26.54 -7.67 10.91
CA TYR A 166 25.93 -6.48 10.30
C TYR A 166 24.46 -6.79 9.97
N THR A 167 23.60 -5.77 9.98
CA THR A 167 22.14 -5.94 9.84
C THR A 167 21.60 -5.52 8.47
N ARG A 168 22.40 -4.83 7.66
CA ARG A 168 22.00 -4.38 6.33
C ARG A 168 21.97 -5.53 5.33
N ARG A 169 20.94 -5.56 4.48
CA ARG A 169 20.87 -6.45 3.32
C ARG A 169 21.79 -5.96 2.22
N SER A 170 22.72 -6.81 1.80
CA SER A 170 23.55 -6.63 0.61
C SER A 170 23.08 -7.60 -0.48
N ASN A 171 23.31 -7.27 -1.75
CA ASN A 171 23.01 -8.21 -2.83
C ASN A 171 24.01 -9.39 -2.79
N THR A 172 23.65 -10.51 -3.44
CA THR A 172 24.49 -11.72 -3.42
C THR A 172 25.84 -11.49 -4.09
N GLU A 173 25.86 -10.76 -5.21
CA GLU A 173 27.05 -10.51 -6.03
C GLU A 173 28.11 -9.71 -5.25
N THR A 174 27.73 -8.59 -4.63
CA THR A 174 28.60 -7.76 -3.77
C THR A 174 29.10 -8.52 -2.56
N THR A 175 28.23 -9.28 -1.90
CA THR A 175 28.61 -10.04 -0.69
C THR A 175 29.66 -11.11 -1.01
N VAL A 176 29.42 -11.92 -2.04
CA VAL A 176 30.35 -12.95 -2.52
C VAL A 176 31.64 -12.33 -3.02
N TYR A 177 31.54 -11.25 -3.81
CA TYR A 177 32.71 -10.53 -4.32
C TYR A 177 33.59 -10.04 -3.17
N PHE A 178 33.00 -9.42 -2.14
CA PHE A 178 33.73 -8.91 -0.98
C PHE A 178 34.47 -10.04 -0.26
N ILE A 179 33.79 -11.14 0.05
CA ILE A 179 34.42 -12.28 0.77
C ILE A 179 35.62 -12.84 -0.01
N VAL A 180 35.45 -13.08 -1.31
CA VAL A 180 36.52 -13.62 -2.17
C VAL A 180 37.72 -12.67 -2.24
N HIS A 181 37.47 -11.38 -2.42
CA HIS A 181 38.55 -10.40 -2.57
C HIS A 181 39.21 -10.04 -1.24
N ILE A 182 38.46 -10.04 -0.14
CA ILE A 182 39.04 -9.96 1.21
C ILE A 182 40.04 -11.10 1.40
N GLY A 183 39.69 -12.32 1.00
CA GLY A 183 40.60 -13.45 1.11
C GLY A 183 41.84 -13.37 0.22
N LYS A 184 41.71 -12.80 -0.97
CA LYS A 184 42.84 -12.54 -1.87
C LYS A 184 43.76 -11.45 -1.34
N ASP A 185 43.20 -10.37 -0.81
CA ASP A 185 43.94 -9.17 -0.44
C ASP A 185 44.53 -9.23 0.98
N TYR A 186 43.82 -9.88 1.91
CA TYR A 186 44.17 -9.92 3.33
C TYR A 186 44.46 -11.33 3.85
N GLY A 187 44.13 -12.37 3.08
CA GLY A 187 44.40 -13.76 3.42
C GLY A 187 43.20 -14.52 4.01
N GLN A 188 43.41 -15.81 4.24
CA GLN A 188 42.35 -16.75 4.62
C GLN A 188 41.69 -16.39 5.97
N GLU A 189 42.42 -15.81 6.91
CA GLU A 189 41.89 -15.40 8.22
C GLU A 189 40.80 -14.33 8.09
N GLN A 190 41.04 -13.30 7.27
CA GLN A 190 40.04 -12.25 7.02
C GLN A 190 38.89 -12.76 6.14
N MET A 191 39.13 -13.72 5.25
CA MET A 191 38.05 -14.43 4.55
C MET A 191 37.12 -15.14 5.54
N VAL A 192 37.69 -15.85 6.53
CA VAL A 192 36.95 -16.52 7.61
C VAL A 192 36.13 -15.51 8.41
N ASN A 193 36.69 -14.33 8.73
CA ASN A 193 35.95 -13.25 9.39
C ASN A 193 34.77 -12.78 8.52
N ALA A 194 34.99 -12.53 7.24
CA ALA A 194 33.92 -12.09 6.33
C ALA A 194 32.79 -13.13 6.20
N LEU A 195 33.13 -14.42 6.17
CA LEU A 195 32.17 -15.53 6.19
C LEU A 195 31.37 -15.56 7.50
N LYS A 196 32.02 -15.43 8.67
CA LYS A 196 31.34 -15.38 9.97
C LYS A 196 30.38 -14.20 10.07
N ALA A 197 30.83 -13.00 9.71
CA ALA A 197 29.99 -11.80 9.68
C ALA A 197 28.75 -11.98 8.80
N THR A 198 28.92 -12.66 7.66
CA THR A 198 27.83 -12.94 6.71
C THR A 198 26.90 -14.04 7.22
N GLN A 199 27.40 -15.07 7.88
CA GLN A 199 26.57 -16.09 8.53
C GLN A 199 25.69 -15.46 9.63
N GLU A 200 26.24 -14.56 10.44
CA GLU A 200 25.48 -13.83 11.46
C GLU A 200 24.46 -12.85 10.85
N ASN A 201 24.74 -12.26 9.69
CA ASN A 201 23.78 -11.48 8.93
C ASN A 201 22.62 -12.37 8.41
N ILE A 202 22.92 -13.55 7.89
CA ILE A 202 21.92 -14.51 7.40
C ILE A 202 21.04 -15.00 8.55
N LYS A 203 21.63 -15.38 9.69
CA LYS A 203 20.91 -15.76 10.91
C LYS A 203 20.01 -14.65 11.38
N TYR A 204 20.52 -13.42 11.45
CA TYR A 204 19.72 -12.25 11.80
C TYR A 204 18.56 -12.03 10.83
N TYR A 205 18.80 -12.15 9.53
CA TYR A 205 17.77 -11.94 8.53
C TYR A 205 16.69 -13.02 8.57
N TYR A 206 17.09 -14.28 8.76
CA TYR A 206 16.18 -15.39 9.02
C TYR A 206 15.40 -15.18 10.33
N GLU A 207 16.07 -14.77 11.40
CA GLU A 207 15.44 -14.36 12.67
C GLU A 207 14.48 -13.18 12.45
N GLN A 208 14.69 -12.28 11.48
CA GLN A 208 13.78 -11.15 11.25
C GLN A 208 12.62 -11.45 10.29
N THR A 209 12.79 -12.37 9.36
CA THR A 209 11.90 -12.47 8.18
C THR A 209 11.52 -13.89 7.79
N GLY A 210 12.07 -14.92 8.43
CA GLY A 210 11.97 -16.31 7.98
C GLY A 210 12.73 -16.61 6.68
N ASN A 211 13.29 -15.60 6.02
CA ASN A 211 14.02 -15.76 4.79
C ASN A 211 15.43 -16.32 5.05
N LYS A 212 15.65 -17.56 4.60
CA LYS A 212 16.94 -18.27 4.74
C LYS A 212 18.07 -17.66 3.90
N SER A 213 17.83 -16.66 3.04
CA SER A 213 18.86 -16.02 2.21
C SER A 213 19.63 -17.01 1.32
N ASN A 214 18.90 -17.93 0.69
CA ASN A 214 19.46 -19.10 -0.02
C ASN A 214 20.52 -18.74 -1.07
N SER A 215 20.37 -17.63 -1.81
CA SER A 215 21.36 -17.19 -2.80
C SER A 215 22.71 -16.81 -2.19
N ILE A 216 22.71 -16.08 -1.05
CA ILE A 216 23.95 -15.72 -0.34
C ILE A 216 24.58 -16.97 0.27
N ARG A 217 23.76 -17.82 0.90
CA ARG A 217 24.23 -19.11 1.45
C ARG A 217 24.90 -19.97 0.39
N ARG A 218 24.31 -20.10 -0.80
CA ARG A 218 24.88 -20.85 -1.92
C ARG A 218 26.26 -20.32 -2.31
N GLY A 219 26.39 -19.00 -2.43
CA GLY A 219 27.67 -18.35 -2.70
C GLY A 219 28.72 -18.62 -1.61
N CYS A 220 28.33 -18.53 -0.34
CA CYS A 220 29.22 -18.80 0.79
C CYS A 220 29.65 -20.27 0.87
N LYS A 221 28.74 -21.24 0.67
CA LYS A 221 29.08 -22.68 0.65
C LYS A 221 30.18 -22.99 -0.35
N LYS A 222 30.06 -22.45 -1.57
CA LYS A 222 31.07 -22.63 -2.61
C LYS A 222 32.45 -22.09 -2.20
N ILE A 223 32.50 -20.90 -1.59
CA ILE A 223 33.74 -20.33 -1.09
C ILE A 223 34.37 -21.22 0.00
N VAL A 224 33.55 -21.72 0.92
CA VAL A 224 33.97 -22.60 2.01
C VAL A 224 34.59 -23.90 1.47
N GLU A 225 33.92 -24.55 0.52
CA GLU A 225 34.40 -25.78 -0.14
C GLU A 225 35.69 -25.55 -0.93
N GLU A 226 35.74 -24.52 -1.77
CA GLU A 226 36.90 -24.22 -2.62
C GLU A 226 38.15 -23.87 -1.81
N ASN A 227 38.00 -23.41 -0.56
CA ASN A 227 39.10 -22.96 0.29
C ASN A 227 39.34 -23.85 1.53
N ASN A 228 38.70 -25.03 1.62
CA ASN A 228 38.78 -25.95 2.77
C ASN A 228 38.57 -25.26 4.14
N ILE A 229 37.52 -24.44 4.24
CA ILE A 229 37.17 -23.70 5.47
C ILE A 229 36.14 -24.51 6.26
N ASP A 230 36.27 -24.55 7.59
CA ASP A 230 35.32 -25.25 8.48
C ASP A 230 34.24 -24.29 9.00
N ILE A 231 33.31 -23.89 8.13
CA ILE A 231 32.13 -23.07 8.44
C ILE A 231 30.93 -23.61 7.66
N SER A 232 29.89 -24.08 8.35
CA SER A 232 28.66 -24.53 7.69
C SER A 232 27.77 -23.33 7.29
N PHE A 233 27.13 -23.45 6.13
CA PHE A 233 26.01 -22.60 5.75
C PHE A 233 24.75 -23.45 5.49
N ASP A 234 24.69 -24.66 6.04
CA ASP A 234 23.55 -25.57 5.97
C ASP A 234 22.43 -25.16 6.91
N ASP A 235 21.28 -25.83 6.85
CA ASP A 235 20.08 -25.41 7.58
C ASP A 235 20.28 -25.44 9.11
N GLU A 236 21.24 -26.23 9.59
CA GLU A 236 21.67 -26.29 10.99
C GLU A 236 22.06 -24.91 11.57
N ILE A 237 22.47 -23.94 10.73
CA ILE A 237 22.81 -22.58 11.21
C ILE A 237 21.59 -21.84 11.78
N PHE A 238 20.39 -22.36 11.52
CA PHE A 238 19.11 -21.84 12.00
C PHE A 238 18.58 -22.61 13.20
N ASP A 239 19.25 -23.66 13.66
CA ASP A 239 18.80 -24.45 14.80
C ASP A 239 18.70 -23.56 16.05
N GLY A 240 17.53 -23.60 16.69
CA GLY A 240 17.23 -22.74 17.83
C GLY A 240 16.95 -21.27 17.49
N ILE A 241 17.04 -20.87 16.21
CA ILE A 241 16.59 -19.56 15.73
C ILE A 241 15.15 -19.72 15.26
N ILE A 242 14.23 -19.11 16.00
CA ILE A 242 12.83 -18.99 15.60
C ILE A 242 12.74 -17.69 14.80
N PRO A 243 12.42 -17.74 13.49
CA PRO A 243 12.07 -16.54 12.76
C PRO A 243 10.99 -15.74 13.49
N LYS A 244 11.23 -14.44 13.67
CA LYS A 244 10.15 -13.47 13.80
C LYS A 244 9.31 -13.69 12.55
N GLU A 245 8.04 -14.01 12.75
CA GLU A 245 7.15 -14.57 11.74
C GLU A 245 7.24 -13.87 10.38
N ASN A 246 6.93 -14.61 9.30
CA ASN A 246 6.37 -14.03 8.09
C ASN A 246 5.15 -13.20 8.50
N THR A 247 5.37 -11.94 8.80
CA THR A 247 4.37 -10.98 9.25
C THR A 247 3.64 -10.37 8.06
N ASP A 248 3.16 -11.23 7.16
CA ASP A 248 1.96 -10.92 6.37
C ASP A 248 0.78 -11.22 7.29
N THR A 249 0.43 -10.21 8.09
CA THR A 249 -0.60 -10.12 9.16
C THR A 249 -0.15 -10.32 10.62
N ALA A 250 0.91 -9.63 11.08
CA ALA A 250 0.94 -9.05 12.43
C ALA A 250 2.23 -8.24 12.68
N LEU A 251 2.15 -6.91 12.55
CA LEU A 251 2.87 -5.88 13.31
C LEU A 251 2.36 -4.59 12.66
N SER A 252 1.34 -3.91 13.18
CA SER A 252 1.32 -3.39 14.53
C SER A 252 0.33 -4.07 15.49
N SER A 253 0.87 -4.76 16.47
CA SER A 253 0.52 -4.51 17.87
C SER A 253 1.67 -5.05 18.72
N ASP A 254 2.10 -4.29 19.72
CA ASP A 254 3.22 -4.62 20.59
C ASP A 254 3.18 -6.09 21.05
N ALA A 255 4.33 -6.74 21.22
CA ALA A 255 4.41 -8.03 21.91
C ALA A 255 4.05 -7.92 23.42
N THR A 256 3.76 -6.70 23.90
CA THR A 256 3.15 -6.40 25.20
C THR A 256 1.70 -5.92 25.09
N ALA A 257 1.17 -5.73 23.87
CA ALA A 257 -0.21 -5.32 23.64
C ALA A 257 -1.14 -6.52 23.76
N THR A 258 -2.04 -6.42 24.72
CA THR A 258 -3.24 -7.24 24.84
C THR A 258 -4.07 -7.17 23.56
N HIS A 259 -4.34 -8.33 22.94
CA HIS A 259 -5.34 -8.41 21.87
C HIS A 259 -6.73 -8.55 22.46
N TYR A 260 -7.71 -8.07 21.72
CA TYR A 260 -9.13 -8.12 22.08
C TYR A 260 -9.87 -9.01 21.10
N TRP A 261 -10.63 -9.97 21.62
CA TRP A 261 -11.28 -11.00 20.82
C TRP A 261 -12.77 -11.01 21.06
N LEU A 262 -13.54 -11.25 20.00
CA LEU A 262 -14.96 -11.55 20.07
C LEU A 262 -15.18 -13.04 19.84
N TYR A 263 -15.84 -13.71 20.77
CA TYR A 263 -15.94 -15.17 20.84
C TYR A 263 -17.39 -15.63 21.01
N ALA A 264 -17.80 -16.67 20.28
CA ALA A 264 -19.06 -17.36 20.49
C ALA A 264 -18.82 -18.76 21.05
N ALA A 265 -19.38 -19.04 22.24
CA ALA A 265 -19.24 -20.31 22.95
C ALA A 265 -20.12 -21.41 22.36
N GLY A 266 -19.77 -21.88 21.16
CA GLY A 266 -20.61 -22.75 20.35
C GLY A 266 -21.71 -22.02 19.59
N ASP A 267 -22.56 -22.77 18.88
CA ASP A 267 -23.64 -22.20 18.07
C ASP A 267 -24.62 -21.41 18.95
N GLY A 268 -24.74 -20.11 18.67
CA GLY A 268 -25.55 -19.20 19.49
C GLY A 268 -25.05 -19.02 20.93
N SER A 269 -23.79 -19.38 21.21
CA SER A 269 -23.19 -19.38 22.56
C SER A 269 -23.87 -20.30 23.56
N ALA A 270 -24.41 -21.44 23.08
CA ALA A 270 -25.06 -22.44 23.91
C ALA A 270 -24.14 -23.07 24.99
N ASN A 271 -22.83 -23.07 24.78
CA ASN A 271 -21.85 -23.66 25.71
C ASN A 271 -21.34 -22.66 26.79
N TRP A 272 -21.79 -21.41 26.76
CA TRP A 272 -21.29 -20.34 27.64
C TRP A 272 -21.37 -20.69 29.13
N GLU A 273 -22.47 -21.28 29.59
CA GLU A 273 -22.64 -21.60 31.01
C GLU A 273 -21.62 -22.62 31.53
N ASN A 274 -21.26 -23.60 30.69
CA ASN A 274 -20.25 -24.61 31.03
C ASN A 274 -18.84 -24.00 30.99
N ASP A 275 -18.52 -23.27 29.93
CA ASP A 275 -17.23 -22.58 29.76
C ASP A 275 -16.95 -21.61 30.91
N TYR A 276 -17.98 -20.88 31.36
CA TYR A 276 -17.88 -19.99 32.51
C TYR A 276 -17.62 -20.75 33.82
N ALA A 277 -18.39 -21.82 34.10
CA ALA A 277 -18.27 -22.59 35.33
C ALA A 277 -16.91 -23.30 35.47
N GLU A 278 -16.34 -23.73 34.35
CA GLU A 278 -15.06 -24.43 34.30
C GLU A 278 -13.85 -23.50 34.17
N GLY A 279 -14.07 -22.20 33.90
CA GLY A 279 -12.98 -21.24 33.74
C GLY A 279 -12.17 -21.46 32.46
N ILE A 280 -12.85 -21.80 31.37
CA ILE A 280 -12.25 -22.09 30.07
C ILE A 280 -13.04 -21.40 28.95
N MET A 281 -12.47 -21.34 27.76
CA MET A 281 -13.19 -21.15 26.50
C MET A 281 -12.96 -22.37 25.61
N ALA A 282 -13.98 -22.82 24.90
CA ALA A 282 -13.90 -23.98 24.03
C ALA A 282 -14.50 -23.74 22.63
N ILE A 283 -13.85 -24.25 21.58
CA ILE A 283 -14.43 -24.25 20.24
C ILE A 283 -14.79 -25.66 19.79
N GLY A 284 -15.70 -25.73 18.81
CA GLY A 284 -16.15 -26.98 18.23
C GLY A 284 -15.09 -27.66 17.34
N TRP A 285 -15.57 -28.42 16.36
CA TRP A 285 -14.76 -29.15 15.38
C TRP A 285 -13.85 -30.22 15.97
N SER A 286 -14.32 -30.93 17.01
CA SER A 286 -13.60 -32.06 17.61
C SER A 286 -13.21 -33.16 16.61
N ASP A 287 -13.95 -33.30 15.52
CA ASP A 287 -13.65 -34.28 14.45
C ASP A 287 -12.37 -33.93 13.67
N LEU A 288 -11.82 -32.72 13.86
CA LEU A 288 -10.48 -32.33 13.36
C LEU A 288 -9.35 -32.79 14.29
N GLY A 289 -9.64 -33.36 15.46
CA GLY A 289 -8.58 -33.70 16.42
C GLY A 289 -7.84 -32.46 16.92
N ASP A 290 -6.55 -32.63 17.22
CA ASP A 290 -5.70 -31.56 17.72
C ASP A 290 -5.38 -30.55 16.61
N LEU A 291 -5.87 -29.32 16.77
CA LEU A 291 -5.68 -28.21 15.84
C LEU A 291 -4.21 -27.74 15.71
N MET A 292 -3.32 -28.09 16.64
CA MET A 292 -1.89 -27.80 16.53
C MET A 292 -1.12 -28.80 15.64
N GLU A 293 -1.74 -29.91 15.24
CA GLU A 293 -1.12 -30.88 14.32
C GLU A 293 -1.08 -30.38 12.87
N TYR A 294 -1.84 -29.33 12.54
CA TYR A 294 -1.91 -28.77 11.20
C TYR A 294 -0.81 -27.73 10.98
N SER A 295 0.00 -27.93 9.96
CA SER A 295 1.13 -27.03 9.61
C SER A 295 0.70 -25.79 8.84
N SER A 296 -0.53 -25.76 8.31
CA SER A 296 -1.07 -24.63 7.55
C SER A 296 -2.61 -24.56 7.57
N LYS A 297 -3.15 -23.36 7.30
CA LYS A 297 -4.60 -23.13 7.08
C LYS A 297 -5.13 -23.99 5.92
N GLU A 298 -4.31 -24.24 4.90
CA GLU A 298 -4.63 -25.07 3.74
C GLU A 298 -4.80 -26.55 4.11
N GLU A 299 -3.94 -27.08 4.97
CA GLU A 299 -4.03 -28.45 5.47
C GLU A 299 -5.29 -28.64 6.33
N MET A 300 -5.55 -27.71 7.24
CA MET A 300 -6.76 -27.67 8.04
C MET A 300 -8.03 -27.57 7.18
N ARG A 301 -7.98 -26.80 6.08
CA ARG A 301 -9.07 -26.70 5.10
C ARG A 301 -9.30 -28.01 4.35
N ALA A 302 -8.23 -28.69 3.95
CA ALA A 302 -8.32 -29.99 3.29
C ALA A 302 -8.97 -31.03 4.22
N LYS A 303 -8.57 -31.03 5.50
CA LYS A 303 -9.16 -31.95 6.49
C LYS A 303 -10.62 -31.63 6.78
N MET A 304 -11.01 -30.36 6.87
CA MET A 304 -12.42 -29.98 7.01
C MET A 304 -13.29 -30.45 5.84
N LYS A 305 -12.77 -30.41 4.60
CA LYS A 305 -13.49 -30.93 3.43
C LYS A 305 -13.63 -32.46 3.45
N GLU A 306 -12.63 -33.17 3.95
CA GLU A 306 -12.67 -34.62 4.12
C GLU A 306 -13.74 -35.03 5.14
N VAL A 307 -13.77 -34.36 6.29
CA VAL A 307 -14.63 -34.72 7.43
C VAL A 307 -16.08 -34.25 7.24
N TYR A 308 -16.29 -33.05 6.68
CA TYR A 308 -17.61 -32.42 6.60
C TYR A 308 -18.17 -32.32 5.17
N GLY A 309 -17.44 -32.79 4.16
CA GLY A 309 -17.82 -32.79 2.74
C GLY A 309 -17.29 -31.60 1.92
N ASP A 310 -17.27 -31.72 0.60
CA ASP A 310 -16.66 -30.71 -0.30
C ASP A 310 -17.63 -29.62 -0.80
N THR A 311 -18.77 -29.43 -0.13
CA THR A 311 -19.82 -28.50 -0.58
C THR A 311 -19.65 -27.05 -0.09
N GLY A 312 -18.66 -26.78 0.78
CA GLY A 312 -18.43 -25.46 1.40
C GLY A 312 -17.01 -24.92 1.22
N SER A 313 -16.85 -23.59 1.35
CA SER A 313 -15.54 -22.91 1.29
C SER A 313 -14.68 -23.12 2.56
N TYR A 314 -15.31 -23.38 3.71
CA TYR A 314 -14.70 -23.50 5.04
C TYR A 314 -13.79 -22.34 5.49
N LYS A 315 -13.73 -21.23 4.75
CA LYS A 315 -12.81 -20.11 4.99
C LYS A 315 -12.90 -19.55 6.42
N ASN A 316 -14.12 -19.34 6.92
CA ASN A 316 -14.33 -18.77 8.25
C ASN A 316 -14.05 -19.77 9.38
N GLN A 317 -14.37 -21.05 9.16
CA GLN A 317 -14.12 -22.13 10.10
C GLN A 317 -12.62 -22.34 10.26
N VAL A 318 -11.89 -22.47 9.14
CA VAL A 318 -10.43 -22.61 9.10
C VAL A 318 -9.75 -21.44 9.80
N LEU A 319 -10.23 -20.21 9.55
CA LEU A 319 -9.69 -19.05 10.24
C LEU A 319 -9.94 -19.15 11.75
N ALA A 320 -11.16 -19.38 12.20
CA ALA A 320 -11.47 -19.46 13.64
C ALA A 320 -10.70 -20.56 14.37
N THR A 321 -10.59 -21.76 13.80
CA THR A 321 -9.84 -22.88 14.39
C THR A 321 -8.33 -22.61 14.40
N TRP A 322 -7.79 -22.00 13.33
CA TRP A 322 -6.38 -21.61 13.29
C TRP A 322 -6.06 -20.53 14.31
N GLN A 323 -6.87 -19.47 14.38
CA GLN A 323 -6.65 -18.35 15.31
C GLN A 323 -6.75 -18.82 16.77
N PHE A 324 -7.70 -19.69 17.08
CA PHE A 324 -7.85 -20.24 18.42
C PHE A 324 -6.63 -21.07 18.86
N ALA A 325 -6.05 -21.87 17.96
CA ALA A 325 -4.89 -22.70 18.27
C ALA A 325 -3.57 -21.92 18.24
N ASN A 326 -3.36 -21.04 17.25
CA ASN A 326 -2.04 -20.46 16.93
C ASN A 326 -1.90 -18.96 17.25
N GLU A 327 -2.97 -18.16 17.22
CA GLU A 327 -2.88 -16.68 17.30
C GLU A 327 -3.34 -16.12 18.67
N LEU A 328 -4.37 -16.71 19.27
CA LEU A 328 -4.90 -16.36 20.59
C LEU A 328 -3.88 -16.76 21.69
N LYS A 329 -3.51 -15.86 22.60
CA LYS A 329 -2.44 -16.11 23.60
C LYS A 329 -2.82 -15.70 25.02
N PRO A 330 -2.12 -16.22 26.06
CA PRO A 330 -2.28 -15.72 27.42
C PRO A 330 -2.01 -14.21 27.52
N GLY A 331 -2.86 -13.50 28.25
CA GLY A 331 -2.83 -12.03 28.36
C GLY A 331 -3.81 -11.28 27.45
N ASP A 332 -4.47 -11.99 26.52
CA ASP A 332 -5.52 -11.43 25.68
C ASP A 332 -6.87 -11.36 26.40
N VAL A 333 -7.71 -10.40 26.00
CA VAL A 333 -9.06 -10.21 26.53
C VAL A 333 -10.09 -10.73 25.55
N VAL A 334 -11.02 -11.56 26.03
CA VAL A 334 -12.09 -12.18 25.25
C VAL A 334 -13.43 -11.64 25.73
N PHE A 335 -14.27 -11.19 24.79
CA PHE A 335 -15.67 -10.86 24.98
C PHE A 335 -16.54 -11.97 24.38
N VAL A 336 -17.43 -12.55 25.18
CA VAL A 336 -18.33 -13.61 24.72
C VAL A 336 -19.58 -12.98 24.15
N LYS A 337 -19.96 -13.28 22.91
CA LYS A 337 -21.18 -12.76 22.27
C LYS A 337 -22.29 -13.81 22.21
N LYS A 338 -23.55 -13.39 22.19
CA LYS A 338 -24.72 -14.21 21.83
C LYS A 338 -25.39 -13.61 20.59
N GLY A 339 -25.36 -14.35 19.49
CA GLY A 339 -25.78 -13.80 18.19
C GLY A 339 -24.94 -12.60 17.77
N ARG A 340 -25.58 -11.59 17.16
CA ARG A 340 -24.91 -10.33 16.72
C ARG A 340 -25.14 -9.16 17.68
N LYS A 341 -25.97 -9.31 18.70
CA LYS A 341 -26.54 -8.17 19.45
C LYS A 341 -26.32 -8.25 20.95
N GLN A 342 -25.62 -9.25 21.48
CA GLN A 342 -25.45 -9.40 22.92
C GLN A 342 -24.04 -9.83 23.27
N ILE A 343 -23.52 -9.33 24.39
CA ILE A 343 -22.33 -9.82 25.09
C ILE A 343 -22.79 -10.51 26.38
N LEU A 344 -22.16 -11.65 26.69
CA LEU A 344 -22.46 -12.52 27.83
C LEU A 344 -21.39 -12.46 28.93
N GLY A 345 -20.19 -12.00 28.60
CA GLY A 345 -19.09 -11.95 29.55
C GLY A 345 -17.78 -11.43 28.97
N ARG A 346 -16.86 -11.12 29.87
CA ARG A 346 -15.46 -10.75 29.59
C ARG A 346 -14.53 -11.64 30.37
N GLY A 347 -13.41 -12.03 29.77
CA GLY A 347 -12.38 -12.82 30.45
C GLY A 347 -10.99 -12.56 29.91
N LEU A 348 -9.99 -12.89 30.72
CA LEU A 348 -8.58 -12.84 30.37
C LEU A 348 -8.09 -14.26 30.09
N VAL A 349 -7.49 -14.49 28.93
CA VAL A 349 -6.88 -15.79 28.60
C VAL A 349 -5.66 -16.00 29.50
N GLU A 350 -5.62 -17.11 30.23
CA GLU A 350 -4.52 -17.45 31.16
C GLU A 350 -3.72 -18.67 30.71
N GLY A 351 -4.30 -19.53 29.87
CA GLY A 351 -3.70 -20.79 29.46
C GLY A 351 -3.40 -20.89 27.97
N GLU A 352 -2.39 -21.70 27.67
CA GLU A 352 -2.14 -22.16 26.32
C GLU A 352 -3.28 -23.05 25.80
N TYR A 353 -3.28 -23.29 24.49
CA TYR A 353 -4.21 -24.20 23.85
C TYR A 353 -4.01 -25.64 24.34
N ILE A 354 -5.12 -26.33 24.59
CA ILE A 354 -5.16 -27.73 25.05
C ILE A 354 -6.23 -28.47 24.24
N PHE A 355 -5.84 -29.59 23.65
CA PHE A 355 -6.76 -30.58 23.09
C PHE A 355 -7.02 -31.70 24.11
N ASP A 356 -8.29 -31.92 24.45
CA ASP A 356 -8.74 -33.01 25.32
C ASP A 356 -9.87 -33.81 24.65
N PRO A 357 -9.57 -35.00 24.08
CA PRO A 357 -10.56 -35.81 23.36
C PRO A 357 -11.68 -36.35 24.26
N GLU A 358 -11.54 -36.36 25.59
CA GLU A 358 -12.60 -36.83 26.51
C GLU A 358 -13.76 -35.83 26.63
N ARG A 359 -13.58 -34.59 26.15
CA ARG A 359 -14.59 -33.50 26.22
C ARG A 359 -15.59 -33.49 25.06
N GLY A 360 -15.52 -34.47 24.15
CA GLY A 360 -16.47 -34.60 23.05
C GLY A 360 -16.43 -33.41 22.07
N GLN A 361 -17.59 -32.80 21.79
CA GLN A 361 -17.73 -31.75 20.76
C GLN A 361 -16.88 -30.49 21.00
N TYR A 362 -16.47 -30.25 22.25
CA TYR A 362 -15.72 -29.07 22.69
C TYR A 362 -14.34 -29.47 23.26
N ALA A 363 -13.62 -30.33 22.51
CA ALA A 363 -12.30 -30.84 22.86
C ALA A 363 -11.16 -29.80 22.79
N ASN A 364 -11.35 -28.71 22.05
CA ASN A 364 -10.36 -27.67 21.84
C ASN A 364 -10.58 -26.53 22.84
N THR A 365 -9.68 -26.38 23.82
CA THR A 365 -9.90 -25.48 24.97
C THR A 365 -8.72 -24.56 25.26
N ARG A 366 -9.00 -23.45 25.95
CA ARG A 366 -8.02 -22.58 26.61
C ARG A 366 -8.53 -22.17 27.98
N LYS A 367 -7.62 -22.04 28.95
CA LYS A 367 -7.98 -21.54 30.29
C LYS A 367 -8.23 -20.03 30.24
N VAL A 368 -9.36 -19.59 30.78
CA VAL A 368 -9.77 -18.19 30.82
C VAL A 368 -10.21 -17.82 32.22
N ARG A 369 -9.64 -16.75 32.77
CA ARG A 369 -10.18 -16.11 33.96
C ARG A 369 -11.28 -15.14 33.55
N TRP A 370 -12.52 -15.59 33.63
CA TRP A 370 -13.69 -14.75 33.43
C TRP A 370 -13.76 -13.67 34.51
N THR A 371 -13.72 -12.41 34.10
CA THR A 371 -13.74 -11.25 34.99
C THR A 371 -15.17 -10.76 35.20
N ASP A 372 -16.04 -10.91 34.19
CA ASP A 372 -17.40 -10.36 34.20
C ASP A 372 -18.36 -11.33 33.51
N LYS A 373 -19.57 -11.47 34.08
CA LYS A 373 -20.68 -12.25 33.53
C LYS A 373 -21.97 -11.44 33.67
N GLY A 374 -22.72 -11.32 32.58
CA GLY A 374 -23.93 -10.51 32.50
C GLY A 374 -24.48 -10.55 31.08
N GLU A 375 -25.60 -9.89 30.82
CA GLU A 375 -26.12 -9.72 29.46
C GLU A 375 -26.10 -8.24 29.12
N TRP A 376 -25.28 -7.87 28.14
CA TRP A 376 -25.19 -6.50 27.63
C TRP A 376 -25.64 -6.47 26.18
N GLU A 377 -26.56 -5.59 25.82
CA GLU A 377 -27.00 -5.42 24.44
C GLU A 377 -26.04 -4.56 23.62
N LEU A 378 -25.75 -5.01 22.40
CA LEU A 378 -24.94 -4.29 21.42
C LEU A 378 -25.88 -3.56 20.45
N SER A 379 -25.66 -2.24 20.29
CA SER A 379 -26.34 -1.43 19.29
C SER A 379 -25.87 -1.68 17.85
N ASP A 380 -24.68 -2.27 17.66
CA ASP A 380 -24.07 -2.59 16.36
C ASP A 380 -24.18 -4.08 15.97
N GLN A 381 -24.13 -4.42 14.67
CA GLN A 381 -24.09 -5.84 14.24
C GLN A 381 -22.73 -6.47 14.53
N GLY A 382 -22.63 -7.27 15.61
CA GLY A 382 -21.46 -8.07 15.93
C GLY A 382 -21.13 -9.12 14.85
N ALA A 383 -19.86 -9.52 14.80
CA ALA A 383 -19.35 -10.46 13.80
C ALA A 383 -20.11 -11.79 13.80
N ILE A 384 -20.35 -12.35 12.61
CA ILE A 384 -21.01 -13.67 12.43
C ILE A 384 -20.09 -14.81 12.89
N LYS A 385 -18.78 -14.62 12.80
CA LYS A 385 -17.74 -15.64 13.01
C LYS A 385 -17.67 -16.10 14.47
N THR A 386 -17.14 -17.30 14.70
CA THR A 386 -17.01 -17.93 16.02
C THR A 386 -15.91 -17.28 16.88
N LEU A 387 -14.79 -16.89 16.26
CA LEU A 387 -13.72 -16.13 16.89
C LEU A 387 -13.31 -15.01 15.93
N THR A 388 -13.02 -13.82 16.44
CA THR A 388 -12.60 -12.65 15.63
C THR A 388 -11.68 -11.77 16.45
N ASP A 389 -10.48 -11.48 15.91
CA ASP A 389 -9.61 -10.45 16.46
C ASP A 389 -10.24 -9.07 16.17
N ILE A 390 -10.51 -8.31 17.23
CA ILE A 390 -11.08 -6.96 17.16
C ILE A 390 -10.09 -5.87 17.62
N THR A 391 -8.80 -6.20 17.78
CA THR A 391 -7.76 -5.31 18.32
C THR A 391 -7.58 -4.02 17.51
N SER A 392 -7.72 -4.10 16.18
CA SER A 392 -7.61 -2.94 15.29
C SER A 392 -8.81 -1.98 15.34
N TYR A 393 -9.94 -2.38 15.96
CA TYR A 393 -11.15 -1.56 16.11
C TYR A 393 -11.16 -0.87 17.49
N THR A 394 -10.20 0.02 17.71
CA THR A 394 -9.93 0.62 19.03
C THR A 394 -11.14 1.31 19.68
N ASP A 395 -12.01 1.95 18.90
CA ASP A 395 -13.23 2.60 19.41
C ASP A 395 -14.30 1.57 19.81
N TYR A 396 -14.42 0.46 19.06
CA TYR A 396 -15.33 -0.64 19.39
C TYR A 396 -14.86 -1.38 20.65
N VAL A 397 -13.56 -1.63 20.80
CA VAL A 397 -12.98 -2.20 22.02
C VAL A 397 -13.24 -1.30 23.22
N LYS A 398 -13.01 0.02 23.11
CA LYS A 398 -13.30 0.99 24.18
C LYS A 398 -14.79 1.00 24.55
N LYS A 399 -15.70 0.91 23.57
CA LYS A 399 -17.14 0.81 23.81
C LYS A 399 -17.49 -0.45 24.61
N LEU A 400 -16.97 -1.61 24.23
CA LEU A 400 -17.16 -2.87 24.96
C LEU A 400 -16.59 -2.83 26.38
N GLN A 401 -15.41 -2.24 26.55
CA GLN A 401 -14.78 -2.06 27.86
C GLN A 401 -15.64 -1.14 28.73
N ASN A 402 -15.97 0.07 28.26
CA ASN A 402 -16.78 1.04 29.00
C ASN A 402 -18.17 0.50 29.36
N MET A 403 -18.78 -0.30 28.47
CA MET A 403 -20.09 -0.94 28.73
C MET A 403 -20.04 -1.94 29.88
N ILE A 404 -18.93 -2.67 30.04
CA ILE A 404 -18.75 -3.67 31.10
C ILE A 404 -18.18 -3.01 32.38
N ASP A 405 -17.28 -2.04 32.24
CA ASP A 405 -16.65 -1.30 33.34
C ASP A 405 -17.57 -0.22 33.94
N GLY A 406 -18.61 0.19 33.20
CA GLY A 406 -19.59 1.22 33.53
C GLY A 406 -20.52 0.93 34.72
N ASP A 407 -20.32 -0.19 35.42
CA ASP A 407 -20.96 -0.44 36.73
C ASP A 407 -20.21 0.22 37.90
N LYS A 408 -19.12 0.96 37.65
CA LYS A 408 -18.37 1.71 38.68
C LYS A 408 -17.79 3.03 38.15
N HIS A 409 -18.65 4.02 37.91
CA HIS A 409 -18.49 5.41 38.33
C HIS A 409 -19.56 6.28 37.67
N GLU A 410 -20.57 6.65 38.46
CA GLU A 410 -21.42 7.79 38.17
C GLU A 410 -20.58 9.07 38.25
N ASP A 411 -20.36 9.72 37.11
CA ASP A 411 -20.38 11.17 37.02
C ASP A 411 -21.03 11.54 35.69
N THR A 412 -22.25 12.06 35.81
CA THR A 412 -23.15 12.50 34.76
C THR A 412 -22.51 13.57 33.88
N PHE A 413 -22.39 13.28 32.58
CA PHE A 413 -22.44 14.28 31.51
C PHE A 413 -23.34 13.75 30.38
N ASP A 414 -24.56 14.28 30.38
CA ASP A 414 -25.63 14.25 29.39
C ASP A 414 -25.84 13.00 28.51
N ASP A 415 -26.92 12.30 28.83
CA ASP A 415 -27.73 11.48 27.94
C ASP A 415 -28.10 12.23 26.65
N ALA A 416 -27.42 11.88 25.56
CA ALA A 416 -27.94 12.03 24.21
C ALA A 416 -27.39 10.91 23.31
N ALA A 417 -28.19 9.83 23.20
CA ALA A 417 -28.19 8.81 22.13
C ALA A 417 -26.91 7.94 21.96
N ASP A 418 -26.87 6.64 22.27
CA ASP A 418 -27.67 5.53 21.70
C ASP A 418 -28.67 5.95 20.62
N GLU A 419 -28.15 6.30 19.45
CA GLU A 419 -28.84 6.11 18.19
C GLU A 419 -28.12 4.94 17.49
N GLU A 420 -28.84 4.14 16.69
CA GLU A 420 -28.23 3.56 15.49
C GLU A 420 -27.31 4.64 14.90
N ILE A 421 -26.12 4.35 14.33
CA ILE A 421 -25.50 5.40 13.49
C ILE A 421 -26.39 5.53 12.24
N THR A 422 -27.54 6.17 12.42
CA THR A 422 -28.42 6.73 11.42
C THR A 422 -27.68 7.94 10.93
N PHE A 423 -26.86 7.71 9.92
CA PHE A 423 -26.34 8.81 9.15
C PHE A 423 -27.52 9.61 8.62
N GLU A 424 -27.46 10.93 8.76
CA GLU A 424 -28.49 11.79 8.22
C GLU A 424 -28.73 11.43 6.75
N PRO A 425 -29.98 11.12 6.36
CA PRO A 425 -30.30 10.86 4.96
C PRO A 425 -29.80 12.01 4.10
N TYR A 426 -29.24 11.67 2.95
CA TYR A 426 -28.80 12.65 1.98
C TYR A 426 -29.14 12.16 0.58
N THR A 427 -30.13 12.81 0.00
CA THR A 427 -30.74 12.42 -1.26
C THR A 427 -30.17 13.23 -2.43
N ALA A 428 -30.64 12.90 -3.64
CA ALA A 428 -30.37 13.72 -4.81
C ALA A 428 -30.95 15.14 -4.66
N ASP A 429 -32.12 15.30 -4.05
CA ASP A 429 -32.76 16.60 -3.88
C ASP A 429 -31.99 17.49 -2.90
N ASP A 430 -31.42 16.89 -1.84
CA ASP A 430 -30.52 17.57 -0.92
C ASP A 430 -29.26 18.07 -1.65
N PHE A 431 -28.69 17.24 -2.52
CA PHE A 431 -27.55 17.62 -3.35
C PHE A 431 -27.86 18.82 -4.26
N LEU A 432 -28.99 18.80 -4.96
CA LEU A 432 -29.40 19.87 -5.89
C LEU A 432 -29.61 21.19 -5.16
N THR A 433 -30.12 21.11 -3.92
CA THR A 433 -30.33 22.28 -3.05
C THR A 433 -29.00 22.85 -2.56
N ASP A 434 -28.09 22.00 -2.08
CA ASP A 434 -26.83 22.39 -1.45
C ASP A 434 -25.78 22.88 -2.46
N VAL A 435 -25.62 22.16 -3.58
CA VAL A 435 -24.49 22.34 -4.52
C VAL A 435 -24.81 23.34 -5.63
N TYR A 436 -26.05 23.83 -5.67
CA TYR A 436 -26.53 24.80 -6.68
C TYR A 436 -26.34 24.30 -8.12
N MET A 437 -26.45 22.98 -8.32
CA MET A 437 -26.36 22.31 -9.62
C MET A 437 -27.76 21.95 -10.10
N ASP A 438 -27.99 22.00 -11.42
CA ASP A 438 -29.23 21.51 -12.01
C ASP A 438 -29.30 19.98 -12.06
N GLU A 439 -30.52 19.46 -12.15
CA GLU A 439 -30.80 18.02 -12.08
C GLU A 439 -30.15 17.24 -13.23
N ASP A 440 -30.13 17.80 -14.44
CA ASP A 440 -29.54 17.15 -15.61
C ASP A 440 -28.02 17.01 -15.45
N ARG A 441 -27.35 18.07 -15.01
CA ARG A 441 -25.91 18.04 -14.69
C ARG A 441 -25.59 17.07 -13.56
N TYR A 442 -26.42 17.01 -12.51
CA TYR A 442 -26.25 16.02 -11.44
C TYR A 442 -26.35 14.59 -11.96
N LYS A 443 -27.37 14.29 -12.78
CA LYS A 443 -27.55 12.96 -13.40
C LYS A 443 -26.35 12.59 -14.26
N VAL A 444 -25.83 13.53 -15.05
CA VAL A 444 -24.62 13.33 -15.85
C VAL A 444 -23.42 13.03 -14.95
N LEU A 445 -23.16 13.85 -13.93
CA LEU A 445 -22.04 13.67 -13.00
C LEU A 445 -22.12 12.32 -12.27
N LYS A 446 -23.28 11.99 -11.72
CA LYS A 446 -23.54 10.70 -11.06
C LYS A 446 -23.32 9.55 -12.03
N SER A 447 -23.85 9.62 -13.24
CA SER A 447 -23.68 8.57 -14.26
C SER A 447 -22.21 8.39 -14.66
N LEU A 448 -21.46 9.49 -14.84
CA LEU A 448 -20.03 9.45 -15.14
C LEU A 448 -19.26 8.74 -14.03
N LEU A 449 -19.50 9.12 -12.77
CA LEU A 449 -18.83 8.51 -11.62
C LEU A 449 -19.21 7.02 -11.47
N LEU A 450 -20.49 6.67 -11.61
CA LEU A 450 -20.92 5.28 -11.48
C LEU A 450 -20.36 4.37 -12.58
N THR A 451 -20.25 4.90 -13.80
CA THR A 451 -19.78 4.15 -14.98
C THR A 451 -18.25 4.06 -15.02
N LYS A 452 -17.56 5.20 -14.92
CA LYS A 452 -16.10 5.26 -15.02
C LYS A 452 -15.40 4.93 -13.72
N LYS A 453 -16.12 4.98 -12.60
CA LYS A 453 -15.62 4.85 -11.23
C LYS A 453 -14.63 5.92 -10.78
N ASN A 454 -14.12 6.75 -11.70
CA ASN A 454 -13.26 7.87 -11.41
C ASN A 454 -13.71 9.13 -12.18
N VAL A 455 -13.84 10.25 -11.47
CA VAL A 455 -14.17 11.56 -12.05
C VAL A 455 -13.21 12.63 -11.54
N ILE A 456 -12.88 13.62 -12.36
CA ILE A 456 -12.20 14.84 -11.96
C ILE A 456 -13.19 15.99 -12.06
N LEU A 457 -13.42 16.64 -10.92
CA LEU A 457 -14.13 17.91 -10.84
C LEU A 457 -13.13 19.04 -11.10
N GLN A 458 -13.28 19.72 -12.23
CA GLN A 458 -12.44 20.85 -12.60
C GLN A 458 -13.25 22.13 -12.66
N GLY A 459 -12.61 23.26 -12.45
CA GLY A 459 -13.24 24.57 -12.61
C GLY A 459 -12.50 25.64 -11.82
N ALA A 460 -13.01 26.86 -11.94
CA ALA A 460 -12.40 28.02 -11.31
C ALA A 460 -12.41 27.94 -9.77
N PRO A 461 -11.57 28.73 -9.07
CA PRO A 461 -11.60 28.80 -7.61
C PRO A 461 -12.97 29.23 -7.08
N GLY A 462 -13.41 28.61 -5.98
CA GLY A 462 -14.65 28.98 -5.31
C GLY A 462 -15.96 28.52 -5.99
N VAL A 463 -15.90 27.63 -6.99
CA VAL A 463 -17.11 27.02 -7.59
C VAL A 463 -17.69 25.85 -6.77
N GLY A 464 -17.16 25.61 -5.56
CA GLY A 464 -17.69 24.60 -4.65
C GLY A 464 -17.23 23.15 -4.92
N LYS A 465 -16.09 22.92 -5.60
CA LYS A 465 -15.60 21.56 -5.94
C LYS A 465 -15.53 20.62 -4.74
N THR A 466 -14.85 21.04 -3.67
CA THR A 466 -14.69 20.26 -2.42
C THR A 466 -16.02 19.95 -1.76
N PHE A 467 -16.94 20.92 -1.78
CA PHE A 467 -18.28 20.76 -1.24
C PHE A 467 -19.10 19.77 -2.08
N ALA A 468 -19.09 19.95 -3.41
CA ALA A 468 -19.75 19.08 -4.38
C ALA A 468 -19.25 17.63 -4.32
N ALA A 469 -17.94 17.40 -4.19
CA ALA A 469 -17.36 16.05 -4.13
C ALA A 469 -17.91 15.23 -2.94
N LYS A 470 -17.90 15.82 -1.73
CA LYS A 470 -18.43 15.16 -0.53
C LYS A 470 -19.94 14.94 -0.62
N ARG A 471 -20.70 15.95 -1.05
CA ARG A 471 -22.16 15.83 -1.22
C ARG A 471 -22.54 14.83 -2.29
N LEU A 472 -21.76 14.70 -3.36
CA LEU A 472 -22.00 13.69 -4.39
C LEU A 472 -21.88 12.29 -3.81
N ALA A 473 -20.83 12.02 -3.05
CA ALA A 473 -20.65 10.75 -2.34
C ALA A 473 -21.85 10.44 -1.44
N PHE A 474 -22.22 11.38 -0.56
CA PHE A 474 -23.39 11.21 0.31
C PHE A 474 -24.69 10.95 -0.46
N SER A 475 -24.91 11.66 -1.57
CA SER A 475 -26.14 11.49 -2.38
C SER A 475 -26.22 10.13 -3.08
N ILE A 476 -25.07 9.51 -3.36
CA ILE A 476 -25.00 8.18 -3.96
C ILE A 476 -25.19 7.11 -2.87
N MET A 477 -24.65 7.34 -1.67
CA MET A 477 -24.85 6.47 -0.52
C MET A 477 -26.27 6.55 0.05
N GLY A 478 -26.95 7.68 -0.15
CA GLY A 478 -28.25 7.98 0.44
C GLY A 478 -28.16 8.56 1.85
N GLU A 479 -26.95 8.77 2.37
CA GLU A 479 -26.68 9.12 3.76
C GLU A 479 -25.31 9.80 3.94
N LYS A 480 -25.16 10.59 5.00
CA LYS A 480 -23.91 11.30 5.33
C LYS A 480 -22.89 10.43 6.08
N ASP A 481 -22.61 9.23 5.56
CA ASP A 481 -21.63 8.33 6.15
C ASP A 481 -20.18 8.78 5.84
N THR A 482 -19.51 9.34 6.84
CA THR A 482 -18.12 9.80 6.70
C THR A 482 -17.11 8.66 6.75
N ASN A 483 -17.45 7.48 7.25
CA ASN A 483 -16.53 6.35 7.36
C ASN A 483 -16.21 5.74 5.99
N ARG A 484 -17.15 5.84 5.05
CA ARG A 484 -16.97 5.41 3.66
C ARG A 484 -16.45 6.51 2.74
N VAL A 485 -16.04 7.66 3.28
CA VAL A 485 -15.47 8.78 2.52
C VAL A 485 -14.11 9.17 3.09
N LYS A 486 -13.05 8.96 2.31
CA LYS A 486 -11.70 9.44 2.66
C LYS A 486 -11.30 10.59 1.76
N MET A 487 -10.75 11.66 2.32
CA MET A 487 -10.24 12.80 1.57
C MET A 487 -8.76 13.01 1.87
N VAL A 488 -7.98 13.22 0.81
CA VAL A 488 -6.55 13.58 0.87
C VAL A 488 -6.29 14.75 -0.07
N GLN A 489 -5.17 15.44 0.09
CA GLN A 489 -4.73 16.51 -0.80
C GLN A 489 -3.35 16.17 -1.35
N PHE A 490 -3.18 16.27 -2.67
CA PHE A 490 -1.89 16.05 -3.32
C PHE A 490 -1.03 17.31 -3.33
N HIS A 491 0.28 17.09 -3.24
CA HIS A 491 1.30 18.12 -3.38
C HIS A 491 2.50 17.53 -4.14
N GLN A 492 3.45 18.38 -4.57
CA GLN A 492 4.55 17.96 -5.43
C GLN A 492 5.44 16.86 -4.83
N SER A 493 5.57 16.84 -3.51
CA SER A 493 6.35 15.82 -2.78
C SER A 493 5.54 14.57 -2.39
N TYR A 494 4.25 14.49 -2.75
CA TYR A 494 3.39 13.37 -2.36
C TYR A 494 3.81 12.15 -3.18
N SER A 495 4.10 11.03 -2.53
CA SER A 495 4.74 9.89 -3.19
C SER A 495 3.94 8.59 -3.06
N TYR A 496 4.43 7.54 -3.73
CA TYR A 496 3.86 6.20 -3.63
C TYR A 496 3.91 5.69 -2.18
N GLU A 497 5.01 5.98 -1.48
CA GLU A 497 5.27 5.56 -0.11
C GLU A 497 4.30 6.16 0.91
N ASP A 498 3.73 7.33 0.62
CA ASP A 498 2.69 7.96 1.43
C ASP A 498 1.29 7.37 1.11
N PHE A 499 1.08 6.98 -0.15
CA PHE A 499 -0.24 6.69 -0.69
C PHE A 499 -0.62 5.21 -0.64
N ILE A 500 0.30 4.34 -1.06
CA ILE A 500 0.10 2.90 -1.15
C ILE A 500 0.84 2.20 -0.03
N MET A 501 2.17 2.27 -0.02
CA MET A 501 2.99 1.61 0.98
C MET A 501 4.45 2.04 0.86
N GLY A 502 5.16 2.20 1.98
CA GLY A 502 6.60 2.42 1.93
C GLY A 502 7.29 2.38 3.28
N PHE A 503 8.62 2.27 3.26
CA PHE A 503 9.42 2.21 4.47
C PHE A 503 9.54 3.57 5.15
N ARG A 504 9.28 3.61 6.45
CA ARG A 504 9.47 4.80 7.31
C ARG A 504 10.53 4.55 8.36
N PRO A 505 11.36 5.55 8.67
CA PRO A 505 12.36 5.42 9.72
C PRO A 505 11.69 5.34 11.10
N THR A 506 12.21 4.48 11.95
CA THR A 506 11.88 4.33 13.38
C THR A 506 13.16 4.40 14.21
N GLU A 507 13.05 4.48 15.54
CA GLU A 507 14.22 4.54 16.44
C GLU A 507 15.16 3.34 16.28
N THR A 508 14.63 2.18 15.87
CA THR A 508 15.38 0.92 15.73
C THR A 508 15.61 0.50 14.28
N GLY A 509 15.20 1.27 13.28
CA GLY A 509 15.39 0.92 11.87
C GLY A 509 14.36 1.52 10.91
N PHE A 510 13.79 0.68 10.06
CA PHE A 510 12.73 1.05 9.13
C PHE A 510 11.55 0.08 9.26
N GLU A 511 10.34 0.62 9.23
CA GLU A 511 9.09 -0.12 9.28
C GLU A 511 8.33 0.10 7.98
N LEU A 512 7.82 -0.97 7.39
CA LEU A 512 6.94 -0.86 6.23
C LEU A 512 5.57 -0.34 6.68
N ARG A 513 5.20 0.85 6.23
CA ARG A 513 3.93 1.48 6.59
C ARG A 513 2.98 1.42 5.40
N LYS A 514 1.75 0.98 5.68
CA LYS A 514 0.65 1.02 4.73
C LYS A 514 0.21 2.47 4.52
N GLY A 515 -0.04 2.82 3.27
CA GLY A 515 -0.47 4.15 2.86
C GLY A 515 -1.99 4.29 2.92
N VAL A 516 -2.44 5.53 2.87
CA VAL A 516 -3.85 5.90 3.08
C VAL A 516 -4.81 5.27 2.07
N PHE A 517 -4.40 5.07 0.82
CA PHE A 517 -5.25 4.47 -0.21
C PHE A 517 -5.26 2.94 -0.12
N TYR A 518 -4.15 2.34 0.29
CA TYR A 518 -4.10 0.91 0.58
C TYR A 518 -5.09 0.55 1.71
N GLU A 519 -5.02 1.26 2.84
CA GLU A 519 -5.89 1.01 3.99
C GLU A 519 -7.37 1.19 3.62
N PHE A 520 -7.67 2.25 2.86
CA PHE A 520 -9.01 2.52 2.38
C PHE A 520 -9.55 1.40 1.47
N CYS A 521 -8.72 0.90 0.56
CA CYS A 521 -9.12 -0.22 -0.30
C CYS A 521 -9.30 -1.53 0.48
N ARG A 522 -8.47 -1.79 1.51
CA ARG A 522 -8.65 -2.95 2.38
C ARG A 522 -9.96 -2.88 3.14
N GLN A 523 -10.31 -1.72 3.70
CA GLN A 523 -11.62 -1.50 4.33
C GLN A 523 -12.77 -1.69 3.35
N ALA A 524 -12.67 -1.11 2.15
CA ALA A 524 -13.70 -1.24 1.13
C ALA A 524 -13.83 -2.67 0.59
N ALA A 525 -12.80 -3.51 0.67
CA ALA A 525 -12.86 -4.90 0.23
C ALA A 525 -13.68 -5.81 1.17
N GLU A 526 -13.93 -5.36 2.41
CA GLU A 526 -14.69 -6.11 3.41
C GLU A 526 -16.19 -5.79 3.39
N ASP A 527 -16.62 -4.86 2.53
CA ASP A 527 -17.99 -4.35 2.42
C ASP A 527 -18.39 -4.23 0.94
N ASP A 528 -19.64 -4.56 0.59
CA ASP A 528 -20.16 -4.42 -0.78
C ASP A 528 -20.70 -3.00 -1.07
N ARG A 529 -20.87 -2.16 -0.05
CA ARG A 529 -21.41 -0.80 -0.19
C ARG A 529 -20.42 0.14 -0.89
N PRO A 530 -20.87 1.26 -1.48
CA PRO A 530 -20.00 2.25 -2.11
C PRO A 530 -19.05 2.95 -1.11
N TYR A 531 -17.78 3.08 -1.50
CA TYR A 531 -16.72 3.82 -0.80
C TYR A 531 -16.17 4.91 -1.71
N PHE A 532 -15.91 6.12 -1.21
CA PHE A 532 -15.45 7.27 -2.00
C PHE A 532 -14.10 7.80 -1.52
N PHE A 533 -13.14 7.84 -2.41
CA PHE A 533 -11.81 8.39 -2.18
C PHE A 533 -11.66 9.72 -2.92
N ILE A 534 -11.60 10.81 -2.18
CA ILE A 534 -11.52 12.17 -2.71
C ILE A 534 -10.07 12.65 -2.69
N ILE A 535 -9.59 13.14 -3.84
CA ILE A 535 -8.24 13.67 -4.00
C ILE A 535 -8.33 15.14 -4.37
N ASP A 536 -8.00 16.01 -3.44
CA ASP A 536 -7.87 17.44 -3.67
C ASP A 536 -6.54 17.78 -4.34
N GLU A 537 -6.52 18.84 -5.14
CA GLU A 537 -5.36 19.29 -5.90
C GLU A 537 -4.68 18.16 -6.69
N ILE A 538 -5.49 17.33 -7.36
CA ILE A 538 -5.01 16.09 -8.00
C ILE A 538 -3.89 16.35 -9.02
N ASN A 539 -3.91 17.49 -9.69
CA ASN A 539 -2.91 17.94 -10.65
C ASN A 539 -1.57 18.38 -10.03
N ARG A 540 -1.47 18.54 -8.70
CA ARG A 540 -0.22 18.90 -7.99
C ARG A 540 0.70 17.70 -7.75
N GLY A 541 0.16 16.47 -7.85
CA GLY A 541 0.91 15.23 -7.69
C GLY A 541 1.22 14.55 -9.02
N ASN A 542 2.32 13.79 -9.09
CA ASN A 542 2.58 12.90 -10.23
C ASN A 542 1.79 11.60 -10.06
N LEU A 543 0.57 11.58 -10.57
CA LEU A 543 -0.37 10.46 -10.42
C LEU A 543 0.21 9.11 -10.85
N SER A 544 0.94 9.05 -11.96
CA SER A 544 1.57 7.81 -12.43
C SER A 544 2.60 7.27 -11.44
N LYS A 545 3.36 8.16 -10.77
CA LYS A 545 4.29 7.77 -9.71
C LYS A 545 3.57 7.43 -8.41
N ILE A 546 2.56 8.21 -8.02
CA ILE A 546 1.83 8.04 -6.76
C ILE A 546 1.03 6.73 -6.75
N PHE A 547 0.33 6.40 -7.83
CA PHE A 547 -0.41 5.14 -7.93
C PHE A 547 0.48 3.94 -8.30
N GLY A 548 1.66 4.16 -8.87
CA GLY A 548 2.59 3.11 -9.26
C GLY A 548 1.95 2.03 -10.14
N GLU A 549 2.12 0.78 -9.75
CA GLU A 549 1.54 -0.42 -10.38
C GLU A 549 0.01 -0.42 -10.38
N LEU A 550 -0.64 0.26 -9.43
CA LEU A 550 -2.09 0.33 -9.32
C LEU A 550 -2.72 1.31 -10.29
N PHE A 551 -1.91 2.09 -11.02
CA PHE A 551 -2.42 3.11 -11.94
C PHE A 551 -3.27 2.51 -13.06
N MET A 552 -3.06 1.25 -13.43
CA MET A 552 -3.96 0.54 -14.35
C MET A 552 -5.26 0.11 -13.67
N LEU A 553 -5.20 -0.30 -12.40
CA LEU A 553 -6.33 -0.90 -11.67
C LEU A 553 -7.42 0.11 -11.31
N ILE A 554 -7.16 1.42 -11.41
CA ILE A 554 -8.22 2.42 -11.19
C ILE A 554 -9.30 2.34 -12.27
N GLU A 555 -8.97 1.83 -13.46
CA GLU A 555 -9.92 1.63 -14.57
C GLU A 555 -11.06 0.70 -14.15
N SER A 556 -12.30 1.07 -14.47
CA SER A 556 -13.50 0.38 -14.00
C SER A 556 -13.52 -1.11 -14.34
N ASP A 557 -12.97 -1.51 -15.48
CA ASP A 557 -12.91 -2.89 -15.98
C ASP A 557 -11.68 -3.68 -15.48
N LYS A 558 -10.76 -3.03 -14.75
CA LYS A 558 -9.54 -3.63 -14.20
C LYS A 558 -9.58 -3.79 -12.69
N ARG A 559 -10.66 -3.37 -12.04
CA ARG A 559 -10.86 -3.54 -10.60
C ARG A 559 -11.10 -4.99 -10.23
N GLY A 560 -10.64 -5.38 -9.05
CA GLY A 560 -10.61 -6.78 -8.60
C GLY A 560 -9.54 -7.64 -9.28
N VAL A 561 -8.76 -7.11 -10.22
CA VAL A 561 -7.56 -7.78 -10.73
C VAL A 561 -6.43 -7.56 -9.73
N GLU A 562 -5.84 -8.65 -9.26
CA GLU A 562 -4.73 -8.61 -8.31
C GLU A 562 -3.40 -8.34 -9.02
N LEU A 563 -2.57 -7.50 -8.40
CA LEU A 563 -1.18 -7.26 -8.75
C LEU A 563 -0.31 -7.38 -7.51
N GLN A 564 0.91 -7.85 -7.70
CA GLN A 564 1.92 -7.89 -6.65
C GLN A 564 2.44 -6.48 -6.37
N LEU A 565 2.42 -6.06 -5.11
CA LEU A 565 2.92 -4.75 -4.70
C LEU A 565 4.46 -4.67 -4.73
N LEU A 566 5.01 -3.47 -4.87
CA LEU A 566 6.46 -3.24 -4.95
C LEU A 566 7.24 -3.54 -3.65
N TYR A 567 6.67 -3.20 -2.49
CA TYR A 567 7.37 -3.29 -1.20
C TYR A 567 6.95 -4.49 -0.35
N ALA A 568 5.88 -5.19 -0.73
CA ALA A 568 5.35 -6.35 -0.02
C ALA A 568 5.13 -7.48 -1.03
N ASP A 569 5.40 -8.72 -0.63
CA ASP A 569 5.08 -9.91 -1.44
C ASP A 569 3.58 -10.24 -1.36
N GLU A 570 2.75 -9.21 -1.53
CA GLU A 570 1.33 -9.20 -1.29
C GLU A 570 0.58 -8.93 -2.60
N GLN A 571 -0.42 -9.77 -2.88
CA GLN A 571 -1.39 -9.51 -3.93
C GLN A 571 -2.41 -8.47 -3.45
N PHE A 572 -2.56 -7.42 -4.25
CA PHE A 572 -3.46 -6.31 -3.97
C PHE A 572 -4.30 -5.96 -5.21
N SER A 573 -5.57 -5.63 -4.99
CA SER A 573 -6.46 -5.13 -6.03
C SER A 573 -7.25 -3.92 -5.52
N ILE A 574 -7.71 -3.08 -6.45
CA ILE A 574 -8.66 -2.01 -6.12
C ILE A 574 -10.07 -2.59 -6.17
N PRO A 575 -10.87 -2.53 -5.08
CA PRO A 575 -12.23 -3.05 -5.06
C PRO A 575 -13.18 -2.35 -6.03
N SER A 576 -14.18 -3.08 -6.52
CA SER A 576 -15.14 -2.57 -7.52
C SER A 576 -16.06 -1.47 -6.98
N ASN A 577 -16.21 -1.40 -5.66
CA ASN A 577 -17.03 -0.44 -4.90
C ASN A 577 -16.27 0.84 -4.49
N VAL A 578 -15.00 1.03 -4.84
CA VAL A 578 -14.19 2.23 -4.50
C VAL A 578 -14.24 3.33 -5.56
N TYR A 579 -15.00 4.40 -5.40
CA TYR A 579 -15.09 5.50 -6.37
C TYR A 579 -14.03 6.58 -6.09
N ILE A 580 -13.33 7.07 -7.12
CA ILE A 580 -12.31 8.12 -6.96
C ILE A 580 -12.84 9.46 -7.50
N ILE A 581 -12.80 10.50 -6.68
CA ILE A 581 -13.19 11.86 -7.07
C ILE A 581 -11.97 12.77 -6.94
N GLY A 582 -11.35 13.12 -8.06
CA GLY A 582 -10.28 14.11 -8.11
C GLY A 582 -10.82 15.53 -8.22
N MET A 583 -10.08 16.51 -7.74
CA MET A 583 -10.41 17.93 -7.89
C MET A 583 -9.19 18.71 -8.36
N MET A 584 -9.40 19.62 -9.31
CA MET A 584 -8.34 20.49 -9.81
C MET A 584 -8.83 21.91 -10.07
N ASN A 585 -7.98 22.89 -9.78
CA ASN A 585 -8.18 24.26 -10.23
C ASN A 585 -7.70 24.41 -11.68
N THR A 586 -8.53 24.98 -12.53
CA THR A 586 -8.21 25.23 -13.95
C THR A 586 -7.30 26.44 -14.15
N ALA A 587 -7.23 27.34 -13.17
CA ALA A 587 -6.37 28.53 -13.20
C ALA A 587 -4.87 28.20 -13.04
N ASP A 588 -4.54 27.03 -12.46
CA ASP A 588 -3.16 26.63 -12.18
C ASP A 588 -2.43 26.17 -13.47
N ARG A 589 -1.96 27.14 -14.28
CA ARG A 589 -1.25 26.90 -15.55
C ARG A 589 0.16 26.31 -15.41
N SER A 590 0.75 26.38 -14.21
CA SER A 590 2.14 25.97 -13.92
C SER A 590 2.31 24.47 -13.68
N LEU A 591 1.21 23.74 -13.54
CA LEU A 591 1.18 22.30 -13.29
C LEU A 591 0.83 21.60 -14.60
N ALA A 592 1.70 20.70 -15.04
CA ALA A 592 1.72 20.09 -16.38
C ALA A 592 0.35 19.69 -16.93
N MET A 593 0.18 19.75 -18.26
CA MET A 593 -0.97 19.13 -18.93
C MET A 593 -1.10 17.68 -18.45
N LEU A 594 -2.27 17.34 -17.87
CA LEU A 594 -2.55 15.97 -17.44
C LEU A 594 -2.31 15.00 -18.60
N ASP A 595 -1.48 13.99 -18.34
CA ASP A 595 -1.08 12.95 -19.28
C ASP A 595 -2.32 12.32 -19.96
N TYR A 596 -2.21 12.01 -21.26
CA TYR A 596 -3.22 11.27 -22.02
C TYR A 596 -3.63 9.97 -21.34
N ALA A 597 -2.67 9.31 -20.68
CA ALA A 597 -2.92 8.11 -19.88
C ALA A 597 -3.96 8.37 -18.77
N LEU A 598 -3.96 9.57 -18.19
CA LEU A 598 -4.89 9.95 -17.13
C LEU A 598 -6.26 10.33 -17.68
N ARG A 599 -6.27 11.04 -18.81
CA ARG A 599 -7.51 11.42 -19.52
C ARG A 599 -8.37 10.23 -19.90
N ARG A 600 -7.77 9.06 -20.11
CA ARG A 600 -8.50 7.81 -20.39
C ARG A 600 -9.24 7.26 -19.16
N ARG A 601 -8.68 7.45 -17.96
CA ARG A 601 -9.06 6.76 -16.72
C ARG A 601 -10.05 7.54 -15.87
N PHE A 602 -10.09 8.86 -16.06
CA PHE A 602 -11.01 9.77 -15.39
C PHE A 602 -11.99 10.36 -16.41
N ALA A 603 -13.26 10.47 -16.01
CA ALA A 603 -14.17 11.41 -16.64
C ALA A 603 -13.86 12.83 -16.14
N PHE A 604 -13.93 13.84 -17.00
CA PHE A 604 -13.74 15.23 -16.62
C PHE A 604 -15.10 15.91 -16.57
N PHE A 605 -15.42 16.50 -15.42
CA PHE A 605 -16.65 17.24 -15.22
C PHE A 605 -16.31 18.65 -14.77
N GLU A 606 -16.75 19.63 -15.56
CA GLU A 606 -16.53 21.03 -15.26
C GLU A 606 -17.60 21.56 -14.31
N LEU A 607 -17.18 22.30 -13.29
CA LEU A 607 -18.01 23.07 -12.39
C LEU A 607 -17.83 24.57 -12.69
N THR A 608 -18.93 25.22 -13.02
CA THR A 608 -18.99 26.64 -13.39
C THR A 608 -19.55 27.45 -12.23
N PRO A 609 -19.29 28.77 -12.14
CA PRO A 609 -19.96 29.63 -11.18
C PRO A 609 -21.49 29.51 -11.29
N ALA A 610 -22.16 29.28 -10.15
CA ALA A 610 -23.57 28.90 -10.11
C ALA A 610 -24.52 30.08 -9.89
N PHE A 611 -24.09 31.32 -10.18
CA PHE A 611 -24.88 32.54 -9.89
C PHE A 611 -26.28 32.52 -10.54
N SER A 612 -26.40 31.90 -11.72
CA SER A 612 -27.65 31.77 -12.48
C SER A 612 -28.49 30.54 -12.11
N SER A 613 -27.96 29.63 -11.28
CA SER A 613 -28.68 28.43 -10.84
C SER A 613 -29.96 28.78 -10.06
N ALA A 614 -30.94 27.88 -10.07
CA ALA A 614 -32.16 28.07 -9.28
C ALA A 614 -31.85 28.12 -7.78
N GLY A 615 -30.96 27.24 -7.30
CA GLY A 615 -30.57 27.18 -5.88
C GLY A 615 -29.87 28.44 -5.39
N PHE A 616 -28.89 28.96 -6.14
CA PHE A 616 -28.21 30.20 -5.74
C PHE A 616 -29.15 31.42 -5.80
N ARG A 617 -30.05 31.47 -6.78
CA ARG A 617 -31.09 32.51 -6.84
C ARG A 617 -32.02 32.46 -5.61
N ALA A 618 -32.42 31.27 -5.19
CA ALA A 618 -33.21 31.10 -3.97
C ALA A 618 -32.43 31.53 -2.72
N TYR A 619 -31.14 31.20 -2.63
CA TYR A 619 -30.25 31.67 -1.56
C TYR A 619 -30.18 33.21 -1.53
N ARG A 620 -29.97 33.88 -2.67
CA ARG A 620 -30.01 35.35 -2.77
C ARG A 620 -31.33 35.93 -2.28
N THR A 621 -32.45 35.37 -2.71
CA THR A 621 -33.78 35.79 -2.25
C THR A 621 -33.95 35.62 -0.74
N LYS A 622 -33.41 34.56 -0.14
CA LYS A 622 -33.43 34.33 1.31
C LYS A 622 -32.59 35.36 2.07
N VAL A 623 -31.43 35.74 1.55
CA VAL A 623 -30.58 36.79 2.13
C VAL A 623 -31.31 38.14 2.13
N ASN A 624 -32.13 38.40 1.09
CA ASN A 624 -33.01 39.57 0.98
C ASN A 624 -32.29 40.90 1.28
N ASN A 625 -31.10 41.08 0.70
CA ASN A 625 -30.29 42.28 0.88
C ASN A 625 -30.00 42.93 -0.50
N PRO A 626 -30.57 44.11 -0.79
CA PRO A 626 -30.37 44.79 -2.07
C PRO A 626 -28.92 45.17 -2.38
N LYS A 627 -28.07 45.40 -1.37
CA LYS A 627 -26.63 45.64 -1.58
C LYS A 627 -25.93 44.34 -2.00
N PHE A 628 -26.28 43.22 -1.36
CA PHE A 628 -25.78 41.92 -1.74
C PHE A 628 -26.17 41.56 -3.19
N ASP A 629 -27.42 41.82 -3.58
CA ASP A 629 -27.87 41.56 -4.96
C ASP A 629 -27.12 42.39 -6.00
N ARG A 630 -26.83 43.66 -5.70
CA ARG A 630 -25.99 44.50 -6.56
C ARG A 630 -24.56 43.97 -6.62
N LEU A 631 -24.00 43.52 -5.49
CA LEU A 631 -22.64 42.95 -5.44
C LEU A 631 -22.55 41.72 -6.33
N ILE A 632 -23.51 40.79 -6.24
CA ILE A 632 -23.55 39.61 -7.11
C ILE A 632 -23.66 40.02 -8.58
N ALA A 633 -24.55 40.96 -8.94
CA ALA A 633 -24.68 41.41 -10.32
C ALA A 633 -23.39 42.04 -10.86
N THR A 634 -22.63 42.77 -10.02
CA THR A 634 -21.31 43.29 -10.38
C THR A 634 -20.28 42.18 -10.56
N VAL A 635 -20.34 41.12 -9.76
CA VAL A 635 -19.45 39.95 -9.90
C VAL A 635 -19.78 39.14 -11.15
N GLU A 636 -21.05 39.03 -11.53
CA GLU A 636 -21.47 38.41 -12.80
C GLU A 636 -20.87 39.19 -14.00
N GLN A 637 -20.97 40.53 -14.00
CA GLN A 637 -20.33 41.37 -15.02
C GLN A 637 -18.80 41.25 -15.04
N LEU A 638 -18.19 41.16 -13.86
CA LEU A 638 -16.75 40.95 -13.74
C LEU A 638 -16.34 39.59 -14.31
N ASN A 639 -17.13 38.54 -14.07
CA ASN A 639 -16.91 37.22 -14.64
C ASN A 639 -17.03 37.21 -16.16
N ASP A 640 -17.95 37.97 -16.75
CA ASP A 640 -18.02 38.13 -18.21
C ASP A 640 -16.72 38.75 -18.75
N VAL A 641 -16.16 39.74 -18.05
CA VAL A 641 -14.87 40.34 -18.45
C VAL A 641 -13.70 39.37 -18.29
N ILE A 642 -13.66 38.59 -17.20
CA ILE A 642 -12.62 37.57 -16.97
C ILE A 642 -12.70 36.46 -18.02
N ALA A 643 -13.90 35.97 -18.32
CA ALA A 643 -14.12 34.88 -19.28
C ALA A 643 -13.69 35.26 -20.71
N ASN A 644 -13.92 36.52 -21.10
CA ASN A 644 -13.56 37.05 -22.42
C ASN A 644 -12.15 37.67 -22.47
N ASP A 645 -11.37 37.58 -21.39
CA ASP A 645 -10.00 38.09 -21.35
C ASP A 645 -9.05 37.09 -22.04
N ASP A 646 -8.29 37.58 -23.05
CA ASP A 646 -7.34 36.77 -23.82
C ASP A 646 -6.28 36.06 -22.95
N SER A 647 -5.96 36.65 -21.79
CA SER A 647 -4.93 36.15 -20.88
C SER A 647 -5.47 35.22 -19.79
N LEU A 648 -6.77 35.23 -19.48
CA LEU A 648 -7.38 34.48 -18.37
C LEU A 648 -8.29 33.34 -18.86
N GLY A 649 -9.47 33.68 -19.37
CA GLY A 649 -10.53 32.74 -19.77
C GLY A 649 -11.43 32.26 -18.62
N GLU A 650 -12.40 31.39 -18.94
CA GLU A 650 -13.45 30.89 -18.02
C GLU A 650 -12.89 30.22 -16.75
N GLY A 651 -11.69 29.61 -16.84
CA GLY A 651 -11.04 28.93 -15.72
C GLY A 651 -10.61 29.84 -14.56
N PHE A 652 -10.70 31.17 -14.74
CA PHE A 652 -10.37 32.20 -13.75
C PHE A 652 -11.60 32.92 -13.20
N CYS A 653 -12.82 32.56 -13.63
CA CYS A 653 -14.02 33.21 -13.11
C CYS A 653 -14.14 33.05 -11.58
N ILE A 654 -14.65 34.09 -10.93
CA ILE A 654 -14.87 34.11 -9.49
C ILE A 654 -16.07 33.22 -9.18
N GLY A 655 -15.85 32.22 -8.33
CA GLY A 655 -16.90 31.31 -7.91
C GLY A 655 -17.89 31.90 -6.91
N HIS A 656 -19.03 31.22 -6.74
CA HIS A 656 -20.11 31.67 -5.87
C HIS A 656 -19.84 31.42 -4.38
N SER A 657 -18.86 30.58 -4.01
CA SER A 657 -18.58 30.23 -2.61
C SER A 657 -18.11 31.42 -1.78
N TYR A 658 -17.43 32.41 -2.39
CA TYR A 658 -17.06 33.67 -1.75
C TYR A 658 -18.27 34.41 -1.14
N PHE A 659 -19.46 34.12 -1.66
CA PHE A 659 -20.71 34.78 -1.27
C PHE A 659 -21.64 33.89 -0.43
N CYS A 660 -21.19 32.67 -0.10
CA CYS A 660 -21.94 31.70 0.68
C CYS A 660 -21.43 31.69 2.12
N THR A 661 -22.26 32.05 3.09
CA THR A 661 -21.87 32.08 4.50
C THR A 661 -23.05 31.76 5.42
N ASN A 662 -22.73 31.20 6.59
CA ASN A 662 -23.68 31.04 7.68
C ASN A 662 -23.75 32.30 8.57
N ALA A 663 -22.84 33.26 8.37
CA ALA A 663 -22.83 34.53 9.10
C ALA A 663 -23.87 35.51 8.54
N THR A 664 -24.23 36.50 9.34
CA THR A 664 -25.11 37.59 8.90
C THR A 664 -24.44 38.40 7.79
N ILE A 665 -25.09 38.48 6.63
CA ILE A 665 -24.62 39.28 5.49
C ILE A 665 -24.97 40.75 5.74
N ASN A 666 -24.01 41.46 6.32
CA ASN A 666 -24.06 42.91 6.57
C ASN A 666 -23.01 43.65 5.73
N ASP A 667 -23.02 44.99 5.81
CA ASP A 667 -22.11 45.85 5.06
C ASP A 667 -20.63 45.57 5.36
N GLU A 668 -20.32 45.28 6.62
CA GLU A 668 -18.96 44.96 7.05
C GLU A 668 -18.44 43.65 6.44
N TRP A 669 -19.28 42.60 6.45
CA TRP A 669 -18.95 41.32 5.82
C TRP A 669 -18.77 41.46 4.31
N MET A 670 -19.69 42.16 3.62
CA MET A 670 -19.57 42.40 2.18
C MET A 670 -18.30 43.19 1.85
N ARG A 671 -17.97 44.21 2.66
CA ARG A 671 -16.72 44.95 2.52
C ARG A 671 -15.50 44.07 2.76
N SER A 672 -15.56 43.16 3.72
CA SER A 672 -14.49 42.21 4.00
C SER A 672 -14.21 41.30 2.79
N VAL A 673 -15.26 40.70 2.21
CA VAL A 673 -15.14 39.86 1.00
C VAL A 673 -14.51 40.65 -0.15
N VAL A 674 -14.96 41.89 -0.38
CA VAL A 674 -14.40 42.74 -1.44
C VAL A 674 -12.93 43.09 -1.19
N GLU A 675 -12.58 43.60 -0.01
CA GLU A 675 -11.24 44.15 0.26
C GLU A 675 -10.16 43.07 0.44
N TYR A 676 -10.53 41.94 1.05
CA TYR A 676 -9.56 40.94 1.50
C TYR A 676 -9.57 39.65 0.69
N GLU A 677 -10.58 39.43 -0.16
CA GLU A 677 -10.66 38.24 -1.01
C GLU A 677 -10.65 38.61 -2.50
N LEU A 678 -11.63 39.41 -2.95
CA LEU A 678 -11.78 39.71 -4.38
C LEU A 678 -10.68 40.64 -4.92
N ILE A 679 -10.40 41.76 -4.25
CA ILE A 679 -9.39 42.71 -4.72
C ILE A 679 -7.98 42.09 -4.78
N PRO A 680 -7.52 41.33 -3.77
CA PRO A 680 -6.26 40.60 -3.87
C PRO A 680 -6.23 39.62 -5.05
N LEU A 681 -7.30 38.86 -5.28
CA LEU A 681 -7.42 37.95 -6.41
C LEU A 681 -7.28 38.68 -7.75
N LEU A 682 -7.94 39.83 -7.92
CA LEU A 682 -7.82 40.64 -9.14
C LEU A 682 -6.41 41.18 -9.37
N LYS A 683 -5.68 41.51 -8.30
CA LYS A 683 -4.26 41.92 -8.41
C LYS A 683 -3.37 40.80 -8.91
N GLU A 684 -3.70 39.55 -8.60
CA GLU A 684 -2.97 38.39 -9.13
C GLU A 684 -3.35 38.12 -10.60
N TYR A 685 -4.63 38.24 -10.95
CA TYR A 685 -5.11 38.01 -12.31
C TYR A 685 -4.55 39.04 -13.30
N TRP A 686 -4.57 40.31 -12.93
CA TRP A 686 -4.16 41.43 -13.75
C TRP A 686 -2.93 42.13 -13.15
N PHE A 687 -1.88 41.35 -12.87
CA PHE A 687 -0.68 41.83 -12.19
C PHE A 687 0.07 42.93 -12.98
N ASP A 688 -0.07 42.92 -14.31
CA ASP A 688 0.51 43.89 -15.26
C ASP A 688 -0.52 44.94 -15.74
N GLU A 689 -1.82 44.77 -15.46
CA GLU A 689 -2.89 45.70 -15.82
C GLU A 689 -3.45 46.49 -14.62
N ALA A 690 -2.57 47.25 -13.93
CA ALA A 690 -2.91 47.97 -12.71
C ALA A 690 -4.12 48.94 -12.82
N VAL A 691 -4.37 49.50 -14.01
CA VAL A 691 -5.53 50.37 -14.27
C VAL A 691 -6.84 49.59 -14.18
N LYS A 692 -6.89 48.39 -14.79
CA LYS A 692 -8.06 47.50 -14.79
C LYS A 692 -8.39 47.03 -13.38
N VAL A 693 -7.37 46.66 -12.60
CA VAL A 693 -7.51 46.33 -11.18
C VAL A 693 -8.07 47.51 -10.40
N LYS A 694 -7.54 48.72 -10.61
CA LYS A 694 -8.00 49.93 -9.92
C LYS A 694 -9.47 50.24 -10.23
N ASP A 695 -9.88 50.12 -11.49
CA ASP A 695 -11.25 50.39 -11.92
C ASP A 695 -12.22 49.38 -11.31
N TRP A 696 -11.94 48.08 -11.41
CA TRP A 696 -12.79 47.05 -10.80
C TRP A 696 -12.80 47.11 -9.27
N SER A 697 -11.67 47.42 -8.64
CA SER A 697 -11.60 47.64 -7.19
C SER A 697 -12.50 48.80 -6.75
N ARG A 698 -12.52 49.89 -7.52
CA ARG A 698 -13.40 51.04 -7.26
C ARG A 698 -14.86 50.63 -7.42
N THR A 699 -15.21 49.96 -8.52
CA THR A 699 -16.59 49.50 -8.79
C THR A 699 -17.09 48.61 -7.65
N LEU A 700 -16.33 47.58 -7.26
CA LEU A 700 -16.71 46.67 -6.16
C LEU A 700 -16.89 47.41 -4.82
N ARG A 701 -16.00 48.35 -4.49
CA ARG A 701 -16.10 49.18 -3.28
C ARG A 701 -17.32 50.09 -3.27
N GLU A 702 -17.71 50.62 -4.42
CA GLU A 702 -18.89 51.49 -4.54
C GLU A 702 -20.19 50.73 -4.30
N VAL A 703 -20.25 49.45 -4.66
CA VAL A 703 -21.45 48.63 -4.47
C VAL A 703 -21.72 48.27 -3.00
N VAL A 704 -20.67 48.13 -2.20
CA VAL A 704 -20.74 47.78 -0.76
C VAL A 704 -20.71 48.99 0.19
N LYS A 705 -20.73 50.21 -0.38
CA LYS A 705 -20.74 51.50 0.33
C LYS A 705 -22.14 51.96 0.73
#